data_AF-A0A3C1PDL9-F1
#
_entry.id   AF-A0A3C1PDL9-F1
#
_cell.length_a   1.000
_cell.length_b   1.000
_cell.length_c   1.000
_cell.angle_alpha   90.00
_cell.angle_beta   90.00
_cell.angle_gamma   90.00
#
_symmetry.space_group_name_H-M   'P 1'
#
loop_
_entity.id
_entity.type
_entity.pdbx_description
1 polymer ?
#
loop_
_entity_poly.entity_id
_entity_poly.type
_entity_poly.pdbx_seq_one_letter_code
_entity_poly.pdbx_strand_id
1 'polypeptide(L)'
;MSVNRRDFLLFLSAGFTTLAVGSCQNSSKSPNIFSSPEPKFPQSLPFKPIKGPLPNSLDLIQAQTSKSVIPVSDNSPSEQIQAYSTYEVIDDLVLPEGFTYDLIATWGDKVGNSRFGYNNDYVSFISTGEDQGFLTVNFEYISSAVWLETYQQIIGEPLPLKNLQSSDPKPTINAFELPEKDPLRRDILKLSQEGLTDLGIGVISVGRQADGRWVRTNSAADRIISGLSGWKNNQYLKATGPAVAIFTKKGQGYDDQLGEKIIGTFANCAGGTTPWGTVLSAEENFQSHVTEAVYPDGTTYPPSETPFLLEEMEGLGNVFGLAGNKYGWIVEVDPTNPQDYGTKHTWLGRYRHEAVGIRVEVGQPLAFYSGCDRRSGHLYKFVSKGTVKDPQDKKNSQLLTDGMLYAAQFNPDGTGRWIPLTADTTINPDQPNVHAGGIIALPQRPKGGSFLAKTDEDIQNFKQQFKTLGDLYTGIPEEQQGAILIDAHLAASAVGATCAARPEDTEIAPDGSLFIAFTSGTADAQTGGPNLEIFQAPSEKKQYEYGWLMRLVEDGNVPQAITFRWQMVATGGEIAEGGLGFANPDNLALDAIGNLWMVTDISTSKHNQPVAQGRLDKNQQPLENTELLGLYGNNSFWFLPTSGENLGQAFLFAMGPMECELTGPFFTPDQKTLFIAVQHPGEKNQTRRDMATKTLEFALQTTQGEEFIQTRQVPWGSNWPSKQTNDPPKPSLVAIRRINSQQIVEKPNPL
;
A
#
# COMPACT_ATOMS: atom_id res chain seq x y z
N MET A 1 33.32 -33.97 -17.65
CA MET A 1 33.13 -35.10 -18.60
C MET A 1 31.62 -35.22 -18.83
N SER A 2 31.18 -34.89 -20.03
CA SER A 2 29.77 -34.93 -20.44
C SER A 2 29.47 -36.24 -21.17
N VAL A 3 28.49 -37.04 -20.72
CA VAL A 3 27.65 -37.89 -21.59
C VAL A 3 26.26 -38.04 -20.95
N ASN A 4 25.28 -38.19 -21.84
CA ASN A 4 23.87 -37.82 -21.76
C ASN A 4 22.92 -38.99 -21.42
N ARG A 5 21.66 -38.63 -21.15
CA ARG A 5 20.47 -39.47 -20.96
C ARG A 5 20.07 -40.25 -22.22
N ARG A 6 19.96 -41.58 -22.11
CA ARG A 6 18.87 -42.45 -22.61
C ARG A 6 19.28 -43.91 -22.39
N ASP A 7 18.31 -44.73 -21.99
CA ASP A 7 18.38 -46.18 -21.74
C ASP A 7 18.54 -46.60 -20.27
N PHE A 8 17.45 -46.58 -19.50
CA PHE A 8 17.06 -47.75 -18.69
C PHE A 8 15.64 -47.60 -18.09
N LEU A 9 14.62 -47.83 -18.90
CA LEU A 9 13.29 -48.25 -18.44
C LEU A 9 13.03 -49.61 -19.06
N LEU A 10 13.09 -50.68 -18.26
CA LEU A 10 12.49 -51.99 -18.51
C LEU A 10 12.79 -52.90 -17.31
N PHE A 11 11.97 -52.85 -16.26
CA PHE A 11 11.70 -54.02 -15.43
C PHE A 11 10.33 -53.89 -14.77
N LEU A 12 9.35 -54.61 -15.35
CA LEU A 12 7.99 -54.77 -14.87
C LEU A 12 7.75 -56.25 -14.57
N SER A 13 6.85 -56.48 -13.60
CA SER A 13 6.08 -57.71 -13.34
C SER A 13 6.81 -58.82 -12.54
N ALA A 14 6.18 -59.56 -11.63
CA ALA A 14 4.77 -59.87 -11.37
C ALA A 14 4.59 -60.43 -9.94
N GLY A 15 3.36 -60.41 -9.41
CA GLY A 15 3.00 -61.20 -8.21
C GLY A 15 1.63 -60.90 -7.62
N PHE A 16 0.56 -61.32 -8.29
CA PHE A 16 -0.82 -61.40 -7.75
C PHE A 16 -0.99 -62.65 -6.88
N THR A 17 -1.79 -62.59 -5.80
CA THR A 17 -2.58 -63.73 -5.30
C THR A 17 -3.75 -63.25 -4.45
N THR A 18 -4.93 -63.82 -4.71
CA THR A 18 -6.19 -63.57 -4.01
C THR A 18 -6.82 -64.93 -3.65
N LEU A 19 -7.47 -64.97 -2.47
CA LEU A 19 -8.72 -65.69 -2.10
C LEU A 19 -8.62 -66.52 -0.80
N ALA A 20 -9.50 -66.22 0.16
CA ALA A 20 -10.53 -67.15 0.65
C ALA A 20 -11.51 -66.47 1.64
N VAL A 21 -12.77 -66.88 1.57
CA VAL A 21 -13.97 -66.36 2.24
C VAL A 21 -14.29 -67.18 3.50
N GLY A 22 -14.90 -66.56 4.52
CA GLY A 22 -15.56 -67.28 5.64
C GLY A 22 -16.59 -66.42 6.38
N SER A 23 -17.84 -66.84 6.37
CA SER A 23 -19.02 -66.19 6.97
C SER A 23 -19.30 -66.64 8.41
N CYS A 24 -19.93 -65.77 9.24
CA CYS A 24 -21.01 -66.13 10.18
C CYS A 24 -21.73 -64.88 10.74
N GLN A 25 -23.06 -64.91 10.76
CA GLN A 25 -23.99 -63.90 11.32
C GLN A 25 -24.37 -64.23 12.78
N ASN A 26 -24.62 -63.22 13.65
CA ASN A 26 -25.94 -62.99 14.28
C ASN A 26 -26.04 -61.80 15.29
N SER A 27 -27.15 -61.07 15.15
CA SER A 27 -28.05 -60.43 16.15
C SER A 27 -27.64 -59.23 17.04
N SER A 28 -28.10 -58.05 16.60
CA SER A 28 -29.00 -57.05 17.25
C SER A 28 -28.81 -56.56 18.70
N LYS A 29 -28.63 -55.23 18.83
CA LYS A 29 -29.54 -54.25 19.49
C LYS A 29 -28.97 -52.82 19.41
N SER A 30 -29.71 -51.89 18.80
CA SER A 30 -29.44 -50.43 18.84
C SER A 30 -29.92 -49.83 20.17
N PRO A 31 -29.45 -48.63 20.61
CA PRO A 31 -29.98 -47.38 20.03
C PRO A 31 -29.00 -46.20 19.88
N ASN A 32 -29.32 -45.38 18.89
CA ASN A 32 -29.25 -43.92 18.85
C ASN A 32 -27.92 -43.15 18.73
N ILE A 33 -27.84 -42.51 17.55
CA ILE A 33 -27.42 -41.13 17.26
C ILE A 33 -25.92 -40.89 17.35
N PHE A 34 -25.24 -41.29 16.27
CA PHE A 34 -24.04 -40.59 15.84
C PHE A 34 -24.46 -39.22 15.29
N SER A 35 -24.05 -38.17 16.00
CA SER A 35 -23.73 -36.89 15.38
C SER A 35 -22.82 -37.17 14.19
N SER A 36 -23.20 -36.70 13.00
CA SER A 36 -22.32 -36.65 11.84
C SER A 36 -20.99 -36.01 12.27
N PRO A 37 -19.82 -36.53 11.88
CA PRO A 37 -18.61 -35.75 12.02
C PRO A 37 -18.78 -34.51 11.13
N GLU A 38 -18.64 -33.32 11.72
CA GLU A 38 -18.39 -32.13 10.92
C GLU A 38 -17.20 -32.41 9.99
N PRO A 39 -17.25 -31.98 8.71
CA PRO A 39 -16.11 -32.09 7.83
C PRO A 39 -14.94 -31.34 8.48
N LYS A 40 -13.88 -32.08 8.78
CA LYS A 40 -12.68 -31.53 9.39
C LYS A 40 -12.07 -30.55 8.40
N PHE A 41 -12.00 -29.27 8.77
CA PHE A 41 -11.08 -28.32 8.17
C PHE A 41 -9.70 -28.95 8.04
N PRO A 42 -8.86 -28.54 7.07
CA PRO A 42 -7.43 -28.80 7.20
C PRO A 42 -7.04 -28.30 8.59
N GLN A 43 -6.63 -29.22 9.47
CA GLN A 43 -6.38 -28.96 10.90
C GLN A 43 -5.23 -27.95 11.14
N SER A 44 -4.75 -27.28 10.09
CA SER A 44 -3.53 -26.48 10.01
C SER A 44 -3.76 -24.96 9.82
N LEU A 45 -4.96 -24.48 9.46
CA LEU A 45 -5.20 -23.03 9.33
C LEU A 45 -5.62 -22.41 10.68
N PRO A 46 -5.12 -21.20 11.01
CA PRO A 46 -5.45 -20.56 12.28
C PRO A 46 -6.92 -20.14 12.37
N PHE A 47 -7.57 -19.88 11.25
CA PHE A 47 -8.98 -19.46 11.18
C PHE A 47 -9.66 -20.08 9.97
N LYS A 48 -11.00 -20.06 9.97
CA LYS A 48 -11.81 -20.38 8.79
C LYS A 48 -11.86 -19.13 7.89
N PRO A 49 -11.33 -19.16 6.65
CA PRO A 49 -11.42 -18.03 5.74
C PRO A 49 -12.88 -17.58 5.54
N ILE A 50 -13.10 -16.28 5.38
CA ILE A 50 -14.44 -15.78 5.01
C ILE A 50 -14.67 -16.03 3.52
N LYS A 51 -15.95 -16.20 3.15
CA LYS A 51 -16.33 -16.41 1.77
C LYS A 51 -16.38 -15.07 1.03
N GLY A 52 -15.57 -14.92 -0.02
CA GLY A 52 -15.58 -13.76 -0.89
C GLY A 52 -16.58 -13.87 -2.05
N PRO A 53 -16.61 -12.86 -2.95
CA PRO A 53 -17.53 -12.85 -4.09
C PRO A 53 -17.12 -13.79 -5.23
N LEU A 54 -15.82 -14.10 -5.38
CA LEU A 54 -15.32 -15.01 -6.41
C LEU A 54 -15.23 -16.46 -5.89
N PRO A 55 -15.44 -17.46 -6.77
CA PRO A 55 -15.03 -18.83 -6.48
C PRO A 55 -13.53 -18.94 -6.22
N ASN A 56 -13.13 -19.27 -4.99
CA ASN A 56 -11.76 -19.63 -4.65
C ASN A 56 -11.64 -21.15 -4.50
N SER A 57 -10.60 -21.77 -5.07
CA SER A 57 -10.36 -23.22 -5.04
C SER A 57 -10.41 -23.83 -3.63
N LEU A 58 -9.99 -23.08 -2.62
CA LEU A 58 -9.89 -23.55 -1.23
C LEU A 58 -11.13 -23.26 -0.39
N ASP A 59 -12.10 -22.50 -0.93
CA ASP A 59 -13.36 -22.29 -0.26
C ASP A 59 -14.12 -23.61 -0.12
N LEU A 60 -14.89 -23.71 0.95
CA LEU A 60 -15.60 -24.93 1.31
C LEU A 60 -17.09 -24.79 0.96
N ILE A 61 -17.56 -25.52 -0.05
CA ILE A 61 -18.97 -25.52 -0.48
C ILE A 61 -19.60 -26.91 -0.38
N GLN A 62 -20.93 -26.96 -0.31
CA GLN A 62 -21.66 -28.21 -0.13
C GLN A 62 -21.75 -28.99 -1.45
N ALA A 63 -21.25 -30.23 -1.46
CA ALA A 63 -21.43 -31.15 -2.59
C ALA A 63 -22.88 -31.63 -2.70
N GLN A 64 -23.45 -31.55 -3.90
CA GLN A 64 -24.81 -32.01 -4.20
C GLN A 64 -24.96 -33.52 -4.01
N THR A 65 -23.89 -34.28 -4.26
CA THR A 65 -23.92 -35.75 -4.25
C THR A 65 -23.83 -36.39 -2.87
N SER A 66 -23.33 -35.66 -1.84
CA SER A 66 -22.97 -36.26 -0.55
C SER A 66 -23.36 -35.45 0.69
N LYS A 67 -24.00 -34.27 0.55
CA LYS A 67 -24.22 -33.28 1.63
C LYS A 67 -22.96 -32.87 2.40
N SER A 68 -21.79 -33.38 2.01
CA SER A 68 -20.50 -33.08 2.63
C SER A 68 -20.00 -31.75 2.09
N VAL A 69 -19.28 -31.01 2.92
CA VAL A 69 -18.63 -29.77 2.52
C VAL A 69 -17.21 -30.11 2.09
N ILE A 70 -16.84 -29.76 0.85
CA ILE A 70 -15.55 -30.06 0.23
C ILE A 70 -14.97 -28.79 -0.43
N PRO A 71 -13.67 -28.74 -0.76
CA PRO A 71 -13.08 -27.63 -1.49
C PRO A 71 -13.74 -27.38 -2.84
N VAL A 72 -13.91 -26.12 -3.23
CA VAL A 72 -14.45 -25.69 -4.53
C VAL A 72 -13.70 -26.36 -5.69
N SER A 73 -12.39 -26.59 -5.57
CA SER A 73 -11.59 -27.31 -6.57
C SER A 73 -12.09 -28.73 -6.85
N ASP A 74 -12.74 -29.35 -5.87
CA ASP A 74 -13.22 -30.73 -5.91
C ASP A 74 -14.72 -30.80 -6.30
N ASN A 75 -15.37 -29.65 -6.45
CA ASN A 75 -16.75 -29.52 -6.87
C ASN A 75 -16.88 -29.39 -8.39
N SER A 76 -18.03 -29.82 -8.93
CA SER A 76 -18.34 -29.59 -10.35
C SER A 76 -18.63 -28.10 -10.60
N PRO A 77 -18.43 -27.60 -11.83
CA PRO A 77 -18.81 -26.23 -12.20
C PRO A 77 -20.25 -25.89 -11.82
N SER A 78 -21.21 -26.80 -12.01
CA SER A 78 -22.62 -26.59 -11.63
C SER A 78 -22.82 -26.38 -10.12
N GLU A 79 -22.04 -27.05 -9.28
CA GLU A 79 -22.08 -26.88 -7.82
C GLU A 79 -21.48 -25.53 -7.42
N GLN A 80 -20.38 -25.11 -8.06
CA GLN A 80 -19.80 -23.79 -7.85
C GLN A 80 -20.78 -22.68 -8.26
N ILE A 81 -21.39 -22.79 -9.45
CA ILE A 81 -22.39 -21.84 -9.94
C ILE A 81 -23.54 -21.71 -8.94
N GLN A 82 -24.05 -22.82 -8.41
CA GLN A 82 -25.09 -22.77 -7.40
C GLN A 82 -24.63 -22.02 -6.15
N ALA A 83 -23.42 -22.32 -5.65
CA ALA A 83 -22.87 -21.72 -4.44
C ALA A 83 -22.53 -20.22 -4.58
N TYR A 84 -22.20 -19.75 -5.78
CA TYR A 84 -21.77 -18.37 -6.05
C TYR A 84 -22.77 -17.53 -6.86
N SER A 85 -23.93 -18.08 -7.23
CA SER A 85 -24.97 -17.36 -8.00
C SER A 85 -25.53 -16.10 -7.32
N THR A 86 -25.38 -16.00 -6.00
CA THR A 86 -25.79 -14.81 -5.24
C THR A 86 -24.71 -14.41 -4.23
N TYR A 87 -24.58 -13.11 -3.98
CA TYR A 87 -23.67 -12.56 -2.98
C TYR A 87 -24.26 -11.29 -2.37
N GLU A 88 -24.03 -11.08 -1.08
CA GLU A 88 -24.44 -9.85 -0.38
C GLU A 88 -23.17 -9.08 -0.01
N VAL A 89 -23.06 -7.84 -0.50
CA VAL A 89 -21.99 -6.93 -0.10
C VAL A 89 -22.40 -6.28 1.21
N ILE A 90 -21.49 -6.29 2.18
CA ILE A 90 -21.75 -5.80 3.54
C ILE A 90 -21.01 -4.48 3.75
N ASP A 91 -21.72 -3.45 4.21
CA ASP A 91 -21.14 -2.17 4.63
C ASP A 91 -20.62 -2.25 6.07
N ASP A 92 -19.67 -3.15 6.31
CA ASP A 92 -19.03 -3.39 7.61
C ASP A 92 -17.66 -4.07 7.43
N LEU A 93 -16.84 -4.06 8.47
CA LEU A 93 -15.64 -4.88 8.54
C LEU A 93 -16.04 -6.34 8.83
N VAL A 94 -16.03 -7.17 7.78
CA VAL A 94 -16.39 -8.59 7.86
C VAL A 94 -15.16 -9.40 8.27
N LEU A 95 -15.30 -10.20 9.34
CA LEU A 95 -14.22 -11.00 9.93
C LEU A 95 -14.60 -12.48 10.02
N PRO A 96 -13.62 -13.38 10.22
CA PRO A 96 -13.89 -14.79 10.45
C PRO A 96 -14.67 -15.03 11.74
N GLU A 97 -15.38 -16.16 11.80
CA GLU A 97 -16.01 -16.61 13.03
C GLU A 97 -14.97 -16.72 14.17
N GLY A 98 -15.33 -16.23 15.36
CA GLY A 98 -14.43 -16.19 16.53
C GLY A 98 -13.58 -14.92 16.64
N PHE A 99 -13.66 -14.01 15.66
CA PHE A 99 -13.01 -12.69 15.70
C PHE A 99 -14.00 -11.56 15.95
N THR A 100 -13.48 -10.45 16.44
CA THR A 100 -14.20 -9.20 16.67
C THR A 100 -13.25 -8.02 16.52
N TYR A 101 -13.77 -6.80 16.47
CA TYR A 101 -12.96 -5.59 16.43
C TYR A 101 -13.44 -4.56 17.45
N ASP A 102 -12.50 -3.78 17.99
CA ASP A 102 -12.77 -2.61 18.82
C ASP A 102 -12.51 -1.33 18.00
N LEU A 103 -13.44 -0.37 18.03
CA LEU A 103 -13.24 0.95 17.42
C LEU A 103 -12.35 1.80 18.33
N ILE A 104 -11.17 2.21 17.84
CA ILE A 104 -10.16 2.93 18.63
C ILE A 104 -10.31 4.44 18.49
N ALA A 105 -10.38 4.93 17.27
CA ALA A 105 -10.52 6.35 16.97
C ALA A 105 -11.17 6.53 15.60
N THR A 106 -11.90 7.61 15.41
CA THR A 106 -12.56 7.96 14.15
C THR A 106 -12.30 9.42 13.81
N TRP A 107 -12.33 9.78 12.53
CA TRP A 107 -12.13 11.17 12.10
C TRP A 107 -13.00 12.15 12.87
N GLY A 108 -12.38 13.25 13.32
CA GLY A 108 -13.01 14.27 14.14
C GLY A 108 -12.92 14.04 15.66
N ASP A 109 -12.56 12.84 16.12
CA ASP A 109 -12.29 12.60 17.54
C ASP A 109 -11.19 13.53 18.07
N LYS A 110 -11.34 14.04 19.29
CA LYS A 110 -10.33 14.95 19.85
C LYS A 110 -8.98 14.24 20.06
N VAL A 111 -7.90 14.87 19.61
CA VAL A 111 -6.51 14.43 19.83
C VAL A 111 -5.66 15.62 20.26
N GLY A 112 -5.32 15.68 21.55
CA GLY A 112 -4.63 16.83 22.13
C GLY A 112 -5.41 18.14 21.89
N ASN A 113 -4.79 19.07 21.17
CA ASN A 113 -5.38 20.36 20.77
C ASN A 113 -5.95 20.36 19.34
N SER A 114 -5.99 19.20 18.69
CA SER A 114 -6.52 19.00 17.35
C SER A 114 -7.53 17.84 17.35
N ARG A 115 -7.70 17.20 16.20
CA ARG A 115 -8.59 16.06 15.97
C ARG A 115 -7.85 14.91 15.28
N PHE A 116 -8.38 13.71 15.38
CA PHE A 116 -7.97 12.56 14.58
C PHE A 116 -8.24 12.91 13.12
N GLY A 117 -7.21 12.79 12.28
CA GLY A 117 -7.23 13.24 10.90
C GLY A 117 -8.11 12.39 9.99
N TYR A 118 -8.13 12.76 8.71
CA TYR A 118 -8.94 12.13 7.68
C TYR A 118 -8.12 11.09 6.92
N ASN A 119 -8.80 10.06 6.38
CA ASN A 119 -8.18 8.95 5.66
C ASN A 119 -6.95 8.41 6.39
N ASN A 120 -7.20 7.84 7.57
CA ASN A 120 -6.14 7.23 8.37
C ASN A 120 -5.50 6.06 7.62
N ASP A 121 -4.19 6.04 7.54
CA ASP A 121 -3.42 5.03 6.82
C ASP A 121 -2.54 4.24 7.80
N TYR A 122 -1.22 4.15 7.56
CA TYR A 122 -0.24 3.40 8.34
C TYR A 122 -0.50 3.45 9.84
N VAL A 123 -0.37 2.29 10.47
CA VAL A 123 -0.45 2.16 11.91
C VAL A 123 0.84 1.54 12.44
N SER A 124 1.38 2.15 13.49
CA SER A 124 2.48 1.58 14.26
C SER A 124 2.13 1.57 15.74
N PHE A 125 2.45 0.48 16.45
CA PHE A 125 2.30 0.40 17.89
C PHE A 125 3.65 0.34 18.61
N ILE A 126 3.94 1.37 19.42
CA ILE A 126 5.08 1.40 20.33
C ILE A 126 4.60 1.14 21.76
N SER A 127 4.92 -0.06 22.27
CA SER A 127 4.59 -0.45 23.65
C SER A 127 5.34 0.42 24.68
N THR A 128 4.61 0.86 25.70
CA THR A 128 5.19 1.49 26.91
C THR A 128 4.93 0.63 28.17
N GLY A 129 4.35 -0.56 27.97
CA GLY A 129 4.01 -1.55 28.98
C GLY A 129 3.25 -2.73 28.33
N GLU A 130 2.96 -3.77 29.12
CA GLU A 130 2.34 -5.01 28.62
C GLU A 130 0.98 -4.78 27.93
N ASP A 131 0.18 -3.86 28.47
CA ASP A 131 -1.19 -3.58 28.01
C ASP A 131 -1.37 -2.10 27.63
N GLN A 132 -0.31 -1.39 27.25
CA GLN A 132 -0.40 0.04 26.91
C GLN A 132 0.72 0.50 25.98
N GLY A 133 0.46 1.57 25.23
CA GLY A 133 1.42 2.15 24.32
C GLY A 133 0.89 3.34 23.56
N PHE A 134 1.66 3.74 22.55
CA PHE A 134 1.27 4.74 21.57
C PHE A 134 0.99 4.08 20.23
N LEU A 135 -0.11 4.47 19.60
CA LEU A 135 -0.29 4.28 18.17
C LEU A 135 0.16 5.55 17.45
N THR A 136 1.02 5.37 16.45
CA THR A 136 1.28 6.39 15.44
C THR A 136 0.43 6.05 14.22
N VAL A 137 -0.31 7.02 13.71
CA VAL A 137 -1.29 6.86 12.64
C VAL A 137 -1.07 7.92 11.58
N ASN A 138 -0.91 7.53 10.33
CA ASN A 138 -0.80 8.49 9.23
C ASN A 138 -2.18 8.97 8.79
N PHE A 139 -2.24 10.16 8.18
CA PHE A 139 -3.44 10.74 7.57
C PHE A 139 -3.10 11.25 6.18
N GLU A 140 -3.65 10.60 5.17
CA GLU A 140 -3.06 10.64 3.84
C GLU A 140 -3.61 11.80 2.99
N TYR A 141 -4.90 11.77 2.64
CA TYR A 141 -5.52 12.73 1.73
C TYR A 141 -6.97 13.06 2.14
N ILE A 142 -7.63 13.93 1.36
CA ILE A 142 -9.02 14.30 1.54
C ILE A 142 -9.87 13.74 0.39
N SER A 143 -10.75 12.78 0.67
CA SER A 143 -11.83 12.40 -0.27
C SER A 143 -12.87 13.52 -0.35
N SER A 144 -12.66 14.46 -1.29
CA SER A 144 -13.31 15.77 -1.37
C SER A 144 -14.83 15.75 -1.20
N ALA A 145 -15.53 14.90 -1.95
CA ALA A 145 -17.00 14.90 -2.01
C ALA A 145 -17.63 14.53 -0.67
N VAL A 146 -17.17 13.43 -0.05
CA VAL A 146 -17.67 12.96 1.25
C VAL A 146 -17.19 13.85 2.39
N TRP A 147 -15.96 14.36 2.33
CA TRP A 147 -15.44 15.29 3.34
C TRP A 147 -16.26 16.59 3.34
N LEU A 148 -16.50 17.20 2.18
CA LEU A 148 -17.32 18.41 2.06
C LEU A 148 -18.79 18.18 2.48
N GLU A 149 -19.38 17.02 2.15
CA GLU A 149 -20.75 16.68 2.57
C GLU A 149 -20.87 16.62 4.10
N THR A 150 -19.90 15.96 4.75
CA THR A 150 -20.04 15.53 6.14
C THR A 150 -19.30 16.41 7.14
N TYR A 151 -18.41 17.30 6.68
CA TYR A 151 -17.54 18.14 7.51
C TYR A 151 -18.30 18.86 8.63
N GLN A 152 -19.34 19.62 8.28
CA GLN A 152 -20.08 20.41 9.26
C GLN A 152 -20.76 19.53 10.31
N GLN A 153 -21.25 18.34 9.92
CA GLN A 153 -21.90 17.42 10.84
C GLN A 153 -20.92 16.81 11.85
N ILE A 154 -19.70 16.50 11.41
CA ILE A 154 -18.68 15.84 12.22
C ILE A 154 -17.89 16.84 13.05
N ILE A 155 -17.48 17.96 12.45
CA ILE A 155 -16.64 18.98 13.07
C ILE A 155 -17.45 20.03 13.84
N GLY A 156 -18.69 20.28 13.42
CA GLY A 156 -19.56 21.29 14.01
C GLY A 156 -19.41 22.70 13.44
N GLU A 157 -18.44 22.94 12.55
CA GLU A 157 -18.17 24.24 11.95
C GLU A 157 -18.33 24.21 10.42
N PRO A 158 -18.98 25.21 9.79
CA PRO A 158 -19.16 25.25 8.36
C PRO A 158 -17.87 25.67 7.61
N LEU A 159 -17.72 25.18 6.38
CA LEU A 159 -16.63 25.56 5.48
C LEU A 159 -16.93 26.83 4.68
N PRO A 160 -15.91 27.64 4.34
CA PRO A 160 -16.09 28.91 3.62
C PRO A 160 -16.20 28.71 2.10
N LEU A 161 -17.31 28.13 1.63
CA LEU A 161 -17.50 27.79 0.21
C LEU A 161 -18.07 28.91 -0.66
N LYS A 162 -18.48 30.04 -0.07
CA LYS A 162 -19.28 31.07 -0.74
C LYS A 162 -18.59 31.69 -1.96
N ASN A 163 -17.32 32.09 -1.82
CA ASN A 163 -16.60 32.76 -2.91
C ASN A 163 -15.95 31.76 -3.90
N LEU A 164 -16.04 30.46 -3.61
CA LEU A 164 -15.48 29.39 -4.45
C LEU A 164 -16.44 28.89 -5.53
N GLN A 165 -17.66 29.45 -5.57
CA GLN A 165 -18.63 29.13 -6.61
C GLN A 165 -18.17 29.70 -7.95
N SER A 166 -17.90 28.81 -8.90
CA SER A 166 -17.51 29.15 -10.27
C SER A 166 -18.49 28.55 -11.28
N SER A 167 -18.62 29.18 -12.45
CA SER A 167 -19.29 28.57 -13.60
C SER A 167 -18.43 27.54 -14.32
N ASP A 168 -17.10 27.60 -14.10
CA ASP A 168 -16.18 26.54 -14.48
C ASP A 168 -16.33 25.38 -13.48
N PRO A 169 -16.55 24.13 -13.93
CA PRO A 169 -16.66 22.99 -13.03
C PRO A 169 -15.35 22.65 -12.29
N LYS A 170 -14.16 22.92 -12.87
CA LYS A 170 -12.85 22.60 -12.29
C LYS A 170 -11.91 23.83 -12.29
N PRO A 171 -12.28 24.94 -11.62
CA PRO A 171 -11.44 26.12 -11.62
C PRO A 171 -10.16 25.83 -10.84
N THR A 172 -9.02 26.00 -11.49
CA THR A 172 -7.72 26.05 -10.82
C THR A 172 -7.41 27.49 -10.42
N ILE A 173 -7.01 27.69 -9.17
CA ILE A 173 -6.82 29.04 -8.60
C ILE A 173 -5.43 29.14 -7.99
N ASN A 174 -4.59 30.01 -8.54
CA ASN A 174 -3.33 30.38 -7.91
C ASN A 174 -3.57 31.37 -6.76
N ALA A 175 -3.98 30.85 -5.60
CA ALA A 175 -4.28 31.63 -4.42
C ALA A 175 -3.05 32.31 -3.80
N PHE A 176 -1.85 31.80 -4.07
CA PHE A 176 -0.58 32.38 -3.65
C PHE A 176 -0.39 33.82 -4.17
N GLU A 177 -0.76 34.07 -5.44
CA GLU A 177 -0.59 35.37 -6.10
C GLU A 177 -1.73 36.35 -5.84
N LEU A 178 -2.83 35.88 -5.25
CA LEU A 178 -3.96 36.75 -4.92
C LEU A 178 -3.56 37.75 -3.80
N PRO A 179 -4.10 38.99 -3.83
CA PRO A 179 -3.87 39.95 -2.75
C PRO A 179 -4.30 39.40 -1.38
N GLU A 180 -3.57 39.74 -0.31
CA GLU A 180 -3.84 39.22 1.05
C GLU A 180 -5.27 39.50 1.55
N LYS A 181 -5.86 40.61 1.11
CA LYS A 181 -7.23 41.03 1.47
C LYS A 181 -8.31 40.49 0.53
N ASP A 182 -7.93 39.70 -0.47
CA ASP A 182 -8.87 39.11 -1.42
C ASP A 182 -9.79 38.10 -0.71
N PRO A 183 -11.13 38.25 -0.81
CA PRO A 183 -12.07 37.32 -0.18
C PRO A 183 -11.92 35.87 -0.66
N LEU A 184 -11.57 35.65 -1.92
CA LEU A 184 -11.33 34.31 -2.48
C LEU A 184 -10.08 33.69 -1.85
N ARG A 185 -8.99 34.45 -1.76
CA ARG A 185 -7.77 33.99 -1.08
C ARG A 185 -8.04 33.60 0.37
N ARG A 186 -8.80 34.42 1.10
CA ARG A 186 -9.15 34.15 2.50
C ARG A 186 -9.94 32.85 2.65
N ASP A 187 -10.91 32.62 1.77
CA ASP A 187 -11.75 31.43 1.80
C ASP A 187 -10.92 30.18 1.43
N ILE A 188 -10.06 30.25 0.40
CA ILE A 188 -9.09 29.17 0.07
C ILE A 188 -8.14 28.91 1.23
N LEU A 189 -7.55 29.96 1.82
CA LEU A 189 -6.64 29.81 2.96
C LEU A 189 -7.29 29.06 4.11
N LYS A 190 -8.54 29.39 4.44
CA LYS A 190 -9.26 28.72 5.51
C LYS A 190 -9.64 27.29 5.14
N LEU A 191 -10.03 27.02 3.90
CA LEU A 191 -10.35 25.68 3.43
C LEU A 191 -9.10 24.77 3.41
N SER A 192 -7.99 25.25 2.83
CA SER A 192 -6.70 24.56 2.87
C SER A 192 -6.16 24.41 4.30
N GLN A 193 -6.48 25.35 5.20
CA GLN A 193 -6.14 25.20 6.60
C GLN A 193 -6.86 23.99 7.23
N GLU A 194 -8.16 23.83 6.99
CA GLU A 194 -8.90 22.67 7.53
C GLU A 194 -8.44 21.37 6.87
N GLY A 195 -8.24 21.34 5.54
CA GLY A 195 -7.73 20.17 4.83
C GLY A 195 -6.37 19.72 5.36
N LEU A 196 -5.36 20.60 5.40
CA LEU A 196 -4.03 20.25 5.92
C LEU A 196 -3.99 20.02 7.43
N THR A 197 -5.02 20.41 8.19
CA THR A 197 -5.15 20.04 9.62
C THR A 197 -5.54 18.58 9.77
N ASP A 198 -6.30 18.04 8.81
CA ASP A 198 -6.76 16.66 8.78
C ASP A 198 -5.72 15.71 8.16
N LEU A 199 -4.63 16.22 7.56
CA LEU A 199 -3.50 15.43 7.04
C LEU A 199 -2.30 15.46 7.99
N GLY A 200 -1.39 14.49 7.87
CA GLY A 200 -0.17 14.44 8.67
C GLY A 200 -0.02 13.13 9.45
N ILE A 201 0.45 13.24 10.69
CA ILE A 201 0.72 12.11 11.58
C ILE A 201 0.06 12.34 12.94
N GLY A 202 -0.71 11.38 13.42
CA GLY A 202 -1.29 11.35 14.76
C GLY A 202 -0.50 10.44 15.69
N VAL A 203 -0.26 10.90 16.92
CA VAL A 203 0.23 10.05 18.03
C VAL A 203 -0.86 10.00 19.07
N ILE A 204 -1.36 8.79 19.34
CA ILE A 204 -2.48 8.57 20.26
C ILE A 204 -2.13 7.50 21.29
N SER A 205 -2.57 7.67 22.52
CA SER A 205 -2.33 6.69 23.59
C SER A 205 -3.47 5.69 23.71
N VAL A 206 -3.12 4.42 23.85
CA VAL A 206 -4.06 3.30 23.99
C VAL A 206 -3.68 2.37 25.12
N GLY A 207 -4.69 1.69 25.67
CA GLY A 207 -4.52 0.66 26.69
C GLY A 207 -5.53 -0.46 26.52
N ARG A 208 -5.09 -1.69 26.81
CA ARG A 208 -5.91 -2.90 26.79
C ARG A 208 -6.59 -3.08 28.13
N GLN A 209 -7.89 -3.27 28.11
CA GLN A 209 -8.75 -3.52 29.26
C GLN A 209 -8.69 -5.01 29.66
N ALA A 210 -9.18 -5.34 30.86
CA ALA A 210 -9.18 -6.70 31.38
C ALA A 210 -10.01 -7.70 30.55
N ASP A 211 -10.98 -7.20 29.77
CA ASP A 211 -11.78 -8.00 28.82
C ASP A 211 -11.12 -8.16 27.44
N GLY A 212 -9.87 -7.70 27.31
CA GLY A 212 -9.08 -7.75 26.08
C GLY A 212 -9.32 -6.59 25.11
N ARG A 213 -10.27 -5.68 25.40
CA ARG A 213 -10.57 -4.55 24.52
C ARG A 213 -9.51 -3.47 24.55
N TRP A 214 -9.13 -2.94 23.39
CA TRP A 214 -8.29 -1.75 23.31
C TRP A 214 -9.12 -0.47 23.35
N VAL A 215 -8.68 0.52 24.11
CA VAL A 215 -9.35 1.82 24.23
C VAL A 215 -8.34 2.96 24.26
N ARG A 216 -8.76 4.15 23.82
CA ARG A 216 -7.99 5.39 24.00
C ARG A 216 -7.83 5.73 25.47
N THR A 217 -6.60 6.09 25.87
CA THR A 217 -6.34 6.62 27.23
C THR A 217 -6.35 8.14 27.30
N ASN A 218 -6.29 8.82 26.14
CA ASN A 218 -6.33 10.28 26.02
C ASN A 218 -5.26 10.99 26.88
N SER A 219 -4.03 10.47 26.81
CA SER A 219 -2.88 11.01 27.52
C SER A 219 -2.53 12.44 27.08
N ALA A 220 -1.79 13.17 27.90
CA ALA A 220 -1.27 14.48 27.55
C ALA A 220 -0.21 14.45 26.42
N ALA A 221 0.29 13.26 26.05
CA ALA A 221 1.23 13.09 24.94
C ALA A 221 0.52 12.96 23.57
N ASP A 222 -0.81 12.76 23.57
CA ASP A 222 -1.62 12.67 22.36
C ASP A 222 -1.50 13.99 21.56
N ARG A 223 -1.09 13.90 20.30
CA ARG A 223 -0.80 15.06 19.45
C ARG A 223 -0.96 14.75 17.97
N ILE A 224 -1.09 15.81 17.19
CA ILE A 224 -1.10 15.76 15.72
C ILE A 224 0.09 16.57 15.20
N ILE A 225 0.89 15.96 14.34
CA ILE A 225 1.89 16.60 13.49
C ILE A 225 1.22 16.79 12.13
N SER A 226 0.47 17.88 12.01
CA SER A 226 -0.34 18.16 10.80
C SER A 226 0.49 18.67 9.63
N GLY A 227 -0.15 18.78 8.45
CA GLY A 227 0.35 19.51 7.28
C GLY A 227 0.65 21.00 7.51
N LEU A 228 0.38 21.55 8.70
CA LEU A 228 0.64 22.94 9.07
C LEU A 228 1.53 23.11 10.31
N SER A 229 2.11 22.03 10.83
CA SER A 229 3.06 22.11 11.96
C SER A 229 4.22 23.04 11.59
N GLY A 230 4.52 24.04 12.41
CA GLY A 230 5.52 25.07 12.08
C GLY A 230 4.98 26.33 11.40
N TRP A 231 3.74 26.34 10.87
CA TRP A 231 3.22 27.53 10.17
C TRP A 231 2.96 28.71 11.12
N LYS A 232 2.25 28.46 12.23
CA LYS A 232 1.87 29.47 13.23
C LYS A 232 2.53 29.26 14.59
N ASN A 233 3.29 28.18 14.73
CA ASN A 233 4.02 27.83 15.93
C ASN A 233 5.47 27.52 15.55
N ASN A 234 6.41 27.55 16.49
CA ASN A 234 7.82 27.26 16.19
C ASN A 234 8.12 25.74 16.10
N GLN A 235 7.11 24.91 15.78
CA GLN A 235 7.20 23.45 15.76
C GLN A 235 7.48 22.95 14.33
N TYR A 236 8.55 23.47 13.72
CA TYR A 236 8.97 23.07 12.38
C TYR A 236 9.51 21.63 12.37
N LEU A 237 9.28 20.93 11.28
CA LEU A 237 10.01 19.70 10.97
C LEU A 237 11.46 20.04 10.64
N LYS A 238 12.34 19.06 10.91
CA LYS A 238 13.77 19.14 10.59
C LYS A 238 14.07 18.31 9.35
N ALA A 239 15.27 18.48 8.81
CA ALA A 239 15.81 17.61 7.77
C ALA A 239 17.28 17.28 8.03
N THR A 240 17.74 16.15 7.48
CA THR A 240 19.13 15.70 7.52
C THR A 240 19.55 15.21 6.14
N GLY A 241 20.85 15.23 5.85
CA GLY A 241 21.42 14.75 4.59
C GLY A 241 21.60 15.83 3.51
N PRO A 242 22.05 15.46 2.30
CA PRO A 242 22.58 16.40 1.32
C PRO A 242 21.56 17.40 0.76
N ALA A 243 20.26 17.08 0.75
CA ALA A 243 19.25 17.99 0.21
C ALA A 243 19.02 19.23 1.09
N VAL A 244 19.48 19.21 2.35
CA VAL A 244 19.49 20.38 3.24
C VAL A 244 20.27 21.56 2.63
N ALA A 245 21.37 21.26 1.92
CA ALA A 245 22.14 22.28 1.20
C ALA A 245 21.29 22.99 0.12
N ILE A 246 20.33 22.29 -0.47
CA ILE A 246 19.43 22.86 -1.49
C ILE A 246 18.31 23.69 -0.86
N PHE A 247 17.82 23.33 0.33
CA PHE A 247 16.75 24.07 1.02
C PHE A 247 17.16 25.50 1.42
N THR A 248 18.45 25.79 1.49
CA THR A 248 18.99 27.13 1.79
C THR A 248 19.59 27.82 0.57
N LYS A 249 19.60 27.15 -0.59
CA LYS A 249 20.25 27.61 -1.80
C LYS A 249 19.42 28.67 -2.52
N LYS A 250 20.08 29.73 -2.96
CA LYS A 250 19.53 30.69 -3.93
C LYS A 250 19.84 30.21 -5.34
N GLY A 251 19.01 29.30 -5.83
CA GLY A 251 19.15 28.66 -7.13
C GLY A 251 18.29 29.28 -8.24
N GLN A 252 17.96 28.46 -9.23
CA GLN A 252 17.12 28.82 -10.37
C GLN A 252 15.63 28.97 -10.00
N GLY A 253 15.18 28.20 -9.02
CA GLY A 253 13.79 28.05 -8.64
C GLY A 253 13.32 28.94 -7.49
N TYR A 254 12.17 28.57 -6.93
CA TYR A 254 11.48 29.27 -5.87
C TYR A 254 12.17 29.11 -4.50
N ASP A 255 12.22 30.21 -3.74
CA ASP A 255 12.73 30.30 -2.37
C ASP A 255 11.58 30.70 -1.43
N ASP A 256 11.21 29.79 -0.52
CA ASP A 256 10.15 30.03 0.47
C ASP A 256 10.60 30.90 1.66
N GLN A 257 11.88 31.28 1.70
CA GLN A 257 12.51 32.10 2.75
C GLN A 257 12.51 31.45 4.15
N LEU A 258 12.24 30.14 4.24
CA LEU A 258 12.26 29.39 5.49
C LEU A 258 13.62 28.73 5.76
N GLY A 259 14.51 28.69 4.77
CA GLY A 259 15.77 27.95 4.83
C GLY A 259 15.50 26.47 5.08
N GLU A 260 16.16 25.88 6.08
CA GLU A 260 15.98 24.46 6.41
C GLU A 260 14.67 24.13 7.14
N LYS A 261 13.92 25.15 7.58
CA LYS A 261 12.65 24.93 8.30
C LYS A 261 11.58 24.41 7.33
N ILE A 262 10.85 23.40 7.77
CA ILE A 262 9.80 22.76 6.98
C ILE A 262 8.47 22.88 7.73
N ILE A 263 7.43 23.32 7.02
CA ILE A 263 6.07 23.39 7.53
C ILE A 263 5.38 22.06 7.22
N GLY A 264 5.02 21.33 8.26
CA GLY A 264 4.16 20.16 8.18
C GLY A 264 4.69 18.98 7.36
N THR A 265 3.83 17.98 7.29
CA THR A 265 3.92 16.76 6.48
C THR A 265 2.50 16.37 6.10
N PHE A 266 2.30 15.84 4.89
CA PHE A 266 1.00 15.48 4.32
C PHE A 266 1.20 14.46 3.21
N ALA A 267 0.11 13.89 2.68
CA ALA A 267 0.18 12.70 1.83
C ALA A 267 0.95 11.59 2.55
N ASN A 268 0.72 11.48 3.86
CA ASN A 268 1.33 10.45 4.69
C ASN A 268 0.58 9.15 4.41
N CYS A 269 1.15 8.30 3.57
CA CYS A 269 0.60 7.01 3.17
C CYS A 269 0.98 5.96 4.23
N ALA A 270 1.74 4.95 3.83
CA ALA A 270 2.19 3.87 4.67
C ALA A 270 3.45 4.27 5.50
N GLY A 271 4.24 3.30 5.97
CA GLY A 271 5.41 3.59 6.79
C GLY A 271 6.15 2.38 7.30
N GLY A 272 6.88 2.56 8.40
CA GLY A 272 7.67 1.49 9.03
C GLY A 272 7.96 1.79 10.49
N THR A 273 8.26 0.75 11.26
CA THR A 273 8.55 0.87 12.69
C THR A 273 9.99 0.46 12.96
N THR A 274 10.74 1.33 13.62
CA THR A 274 12.15 1.04 13.92
C THR A 274 12.27 0.20 15.19
N PRO A 275 13.27 -0.70 15.28
CA PRO A 275 13.51 -1.46 16.52
C PRO A 275 13.90 -0.61 17.74
N TRP A 276 14.27 0.67 17.53
CA TRP A 276 14.60 1.62 18.61
C TRP A 276 13.41 2.49 19.05
N GLY A 277 12.21 2.20 18.55
CA GLY A 277 10.96 2.78 19.05
C GLY A 277 10.61 4.15 18.45
N THR A 278 11.07 4.41 17.23
CA THR A 278 10.57 5.51 16.38
C THR A 278 9.73 4.96 15.23
N VAL A 279 8.96 5.83 14.59
CA VAL A 279 8.10 5.50 13.46
C VAL A 279 8.52 6.30 12.25
N LEU A 280 8.61 5.64 11.11
CA LEU A 280 8.89 6.22 9.80
C LEU A 280 7.57 6.37 9.07
N SER A 281 7.18 7.60 8.74
CA SER A 281 5.99 7.92 7.94
C SER A 281 6.41 8.32 6.54
N ALA A 282 5.67 7.88 5.53
CA ALA A 282 6.04 8.04 4.13
C ALA A 282 5.20 9.12 3.44
N GLU A 283 5.85 10.14 2.88
CA GLU A 283 5.16 11.11 2.02
C GLU A 283 5.10 10.57 0.58
N GLU A 284 3.90 10.34 0.08
CA GLU A 284 3.62 9.55 -1.11
C GLU A 284 3.11 10.43 -2.24
N ASN A 285 1.79 10.62 -2.37
CA ASN A 285 1.18 11.51 -3.36
C ASN A 285 1.28 13.03 -3.00
N PHE A 286 2.42 13.48 -2.47
CA PHE A 286 2.65 14.88 -2.06
C PHE A 286 2.48 15.90 -3.21
N GLN A 287 2.66 15.47 -4.46
CA GLN A 287 2.50 16.33 -5.64
C GLN A 287 1.09 16.90 -5.80
N SER A 288 0.08 16.25 -5.21
CA SER A 288 -1.29 16.74 -5.21
C SER A 288 -1.43 18.04 -4.41
N HIS A 289 -0.44 18.45 -3.63
CA HIS A 289 -0.51 19.67 -2.82
C HIS A 289 0.63 20.66 -3.05
N VAL A 290 1.76 20.23 -3.62
CA VAL A 290 2.94 21.06 -3.90
C VAL A 290 3.64 20.61 -5.17
N THR A 291 4.45 21.48 -5.77
CA THR A 291 5.11 21.18 -7.05
C THR A 291 6.15 20.08 -6.93
N GLU A 292 6.00 19.01 -7.70
CA GLU A 292 6.98 17.92 -7.71
C GLU A 292 8.27 18.29 -8.44
N ALA A 293 8.14 18.95 -9.59
CA ALA A 293 9.23 19.23 -10.51
C ALA A 293 10.32 20.14 -9.91
N VAL A 294 11.56 19.88 -10.32
CA VAL A 294 12.74 20.64 -9.89
C VAL A 294 13.65 21.00 -11.05
N TYR A 295 14.45 22.04 -10.85
CA TYR A 295 15.53 22.46 -11.74
C TYR A 295 16.78 21.57 -11.58
N PRO A 296 17.76 21.64 -12.51
CA PRO A 296 19.02 20.88 -12.41
C PRO A 296 19.82 21.11 -11.11
N ASP A 297 19.57 22.21 -10.40
CA ASP A 297 20.22 22.52 -9.12
C ASP A 297 19.44 22.04 -7.89
N GLY A 298 18.35 21.29 -8.09
CA GLY A 298 17.47 20.76 -7.06
C GLY A 298 16.43 21.74 -6.51
N THR A 299 16.46 23.01 -6.92
CA THR A 299 15.46 23.99 -6.48
C THR A 299 14.11 23.75 -7.16
N THR A 300 13.02 24.03 -6.43
CA THR A 300 11.66 23.71 -6.87
C THR A 300 11.07 24.79 -7.78
N TYR A 301 10.09 24.40 -8.58
CA TYR A 301 9.25 25.31 -9.35
C TYR A 301 8.33 26.13 -8.41
N PRO A 302 7.81 27.29 -8.85
CA PRO A 302 6.96 28.12 -8.00
C PRO A 302 5.63 27.44 -7.63
N PRO A 303 4.99 27.83 -6.51
CA PRO A 303 3.68 27.30 -6.10
C PRO A 303 2.57 27.45 -7.14
N SER A 304 2.71 28.39 -8.08
CA SER A 304 1.78 28.63 -9.19
C SER A 304 1.59 27.43 -10.12
N GLU A 305 2.53 26.49 -10.14
CA GLU A 305 2.47 25.25 -10.95
C GLU A 305 1.56 24.18 -10.34
N THR A 306 1.17 24.34 -9.07
CA THR A 306 0.21 23.45 -8.40
C THR A 306 -0.89 24.31 -7.76
N PRO A 307 -1.75 24.93 -8.58
CA PRO A 307 -2.83 25.80 -8.09
C PRO A 307 -3.88 25.00 -7.29
N PHE A 308 -4.62 25.70 -6.45
CA PHE A 308 -5.71 25.12 -5.67
C PHE A 308 -6.84 24.62 -6.60
N LEU A 309 -7.37 23.42 -6.31
CA LEU A 309 -8.48 22.80 -7.02
C LEU A 309 -9.51 22.27 -6.01
N LEU A 310 -10.70 22.87 -5.98
CA LEU A 310 -11.74 22.52 -5.01
C LEU A 310 -12.30 21.10 -5.20
N GLU A 311 -12.54 20.68 -6.44
CA GLU A 311 -13.21 19.40 -6.72
C GLU A 311 -12.45 18.20 -6.17
N GLU A 312 -11.12 18.26 -6.16
CA GLU A 312 -10.25 17.17 -5.67
C GLU A 312 -9.61 17.52 -4.31
N MET A 313 -9.88 18.71 -3.76
CA MET A 313 -9.19 19.25 -2.58
C MET A 313 -7.65 19.22 -2.73
N GLU A 314 -7.17 19.54 -3.93
CA GLU A 314 -5.75 19.57 -4.31
C GLU A 314 -5.16 21.00 -4.30
N GLY A 315 -3.84 21.10 -4.39
CA GLY A 315 -3.11 22.37 -4.32
C GLY A 315 -3.21 23.08 -2.97
N LEU A 316 -3.44 22.33 -1.88
CA LEU A 316 -3.62 22.92 -0.55
C LEU A 316 -2.40 23.71 -0.08
N GLY A 317 -1.19 23.32 -0.50
CA GLY A 317 0.05 24.02 -0.20
C GLY A 317 0.24 25.34 -0.96
N ASN A 318 -0.51 25.58 -2.04
CA ASN A 318 -0.36 26.76 -2.90
C ASN A 318 -0.50 28.07 -2.10
N VAL A 319 -1.61 28.24 -1.38
CA VAL A 319 -1.94 29.48 -0.66
C VAL A 319 -0.93 29.84 0.44
N PHE A 320 -0.17 28.85 0.93
CA PHE A 320 0.89 29.01 1.92
C PHE A 320 2.27 29.24 1.31
N GLY A 321 2.43 29.06 -0.01
CA GLY A 321 3.73 29.17 -0.68
C GLY A 321 4.70 28.06 -0.29
N LEU A 322 4.22 26.83 -0.11
CA LEU A 322 5.08 25.70 0.29
C LEU A 322 6.04 25.32 -0.85
N ALA A 323 7.33 25.19 -0.56
CA ALA A 323 8.33 24.75 -1.52
C ALA A 323 8.29 23.22 -1.71
N GLY A 324 7.97 22.76 -2.92
CA GLY A 324 7.69 21.34 -3.19
C GLY A 324 8.88 20.38 -3.04
N ASN A 325 10.12 20.87 -3.16
CA ASN A 325 11.32 20.05 -2.91
C ASN A 325 11.50 19.65 -1.43
N LYS A 326 10.74 20.23 -0.50
CA LYS A 326 10.74 19.88 0.92
C LYS A 326 9.78 18.74 1.29
N TYR A 327 9.06 18.16 0.32
CA TYR A 327 8.08 17.08 0.53
C TYR A 327 8.39 15.89 -0.39
N GLY A 328 7.84 14.71 -0.05
CA GLY A 328 8.15 13.45 -0.70
C GLY A 328 9.31 12.72 -0.05
N TRP A 329 9.43 12.83 1.28
CA TRP A 329 10.49 12.20 2.06
C TRP A 329 9.90 11.30 3.14
N ILE A 330 10.70 10.36 3.62
CA ILE A 330 10.43 9.69 4.90
C ILE A 330 10.61 10.65 6.07
N VAL A 331 9.62 10.67 6.96
CA VAL A 331 9.59 11.45 8.20
C VAL A 331 9.71 10.51 9.41
N GLU A 332 10.79 10.61 10.18
CA GLU A 332 10.95 9.86 11.44
C GLU A 332 10.35 10.64 12.61
N VAL A 333 9.52 9.98 13.44
CA VAL A 333 8.88 10.54 14.63
C VAL A 333 9.10 9.61 15.84
N ASP A 334 9.50 10.16 16.98
CA ASP A 334 9.47 9.49 18.27
C ASP A 334 8.11 9.72 18.98
N PRO A 335 7.21 8.72 19.02
CA PRO A 335 5.91 8.89 19.67
C PRO A 335 6.03 9.14 21.18
N THR A 336 7.10 8.64 21.81
CA THR A 336 7.34 8.77 23.26
C THR A 336 7.89 10.16 23.66
N ASN A 337 8.36 10.95 22.69
CA ASN A 337 8.85 12.31 22.92
C ASN A 337 7.83 13.34 22.44
N PRO A 338 7.06 14.00 23.32
CA PRO A 338 6.03 14.97 22.92
C PRO A 338 6.58 16.26 22.29
N GLN A 339 7.91 16.45 22.27
CA GLN A 339 8.57 17.58 21.61
C GLN A 339 9.17 17.21 20.24
N ASP A 340 8.98 15.96 19.80
CA ASP A 340 9.34 15.55 18.45
C ASP A 340 8.17 15.75 17.49
N TYR A 341 8.44 16.53 16.44
CA TYR A 341 7.50 16.88 15.36
C TYR A 341 7.91 16.28 14.02
N GLY A 342 8.98 15.50 13.96
CA GLY A 342 9.40 14.83 12.73
C GLY A 342 10.72 15.34 12.16
N THR A 343 11.51 14.39 11.65
CA THR A 343 12.77 14.64 10.93
C THR A 343 12.73 13.96 9.57
N LYS A 344 12.94 14.73 8.49
CA LYS A 344 13.03 14.21 7.12
C LYS A 344 14.46 13.71 6.83
N HIS A 345 14.61 12.47 6.39
CA HIS A 345 15.92 11.88 6.09
C HIS A 345 16.21 11.84 4.59
N THR A 346 16.95 12.84 4.09
CA THR A 346 17.01 13.07 2.64
C THR A 346 17.91 12.07 1.91
N TRP A 347 18.77 11.34 2.62
CA TRP A 347 19.55 10.25 2.03
C TRP A 347 18.69 9.06 1.58
N LEU A 348 17.45 8.98 2.07
CA LEU A 348 16.48 7.96 1.65
C LEU A 348 15.87 8.27 0.27
N GLY A 349 16.20 9.44 -0.31
CA GLY A 349 15.69 9.89 -1.60
C GLY A 349 14.34 10.59 -1.50
N ARG A 350 13.98 11.34 -2.56
CA ARG A 350 12.67 11.99 -2.70
C ARG A 350 11.91 11.38 -3.86
N TYR A 351 10.77 10.78 -3.53
CA TYR A 351 9.82 10.18 -4.46
C TYR A 351 8.51 9.90 -3.70
N ARG A 352 7.55 9.20 -4.33
CA ARG A 352 6.27 8.86 -3.70
C ARG A 352 6.46 7.63 -2.83
N HIS A 353 6.90 7.83 -1.59
CA HIS A 353 7.22 6.71 -0.71
C HIS A 353 5.97 6.00 -0.25
N GLU A 354 5.94 4.68 -0.38
CA GLU A 354 5.00 3.81 0.33
C GLU A 354 5.61 3.36 1.67
N ALA A 355 5.31 2.13 2.12
CA ALA A 355 5.86 1.56 3.34
C ALA A 355 7.30 1.07 3.18
N VAL A 356 7.93 0.86 4.34
CA VAL A 356 9.38 0.78 4.44
C VAL A 356 9.85 -0.43 5.24
N GLY A 357 10.61 -1.30 4.56
CA GLY A 357 11.34 -2.38 5.18
C GLY A 357 12.65 -1.86 5.78
N ILE A 358 12.91 -2.14 7.05
CA ILE A 358 14.19 -1.79 7.69
C ILE A 358 14.91 -3.01 8.24
N ARG A 359 16.18 -3.15 7.85
CA ARG A 359 17.05 -4.24 8.26
C ARG A 359 18.14 -3.71 9.20
N VAL A 360 18.12 -4.21 10.44
CA VAL A 360 18.91 -3.67 11.55
C VAL A 360 19.66 -4.80 12.24
N GLU A 361 20.92 -4.99 11.88
CA GLU A 361 21.74 -6.13 12.35
C GLU A 361 23.06 -5.67 12.98
N VAL A 362 23.36 -6.18 14.18
CA VAL A 362 24.59 -5.85 14.90
C VAL A 362 25.83 -6.10 14.05
N GLY A 363 26.69 -5.09 13.94
CA GLY A 363 27.93 -5.14 13.19
C GLY A 363 27.77 -4.92 11.68
N GLN A 364 26.55 -4.89 11.15
CA GLN A 364 26.27 -4.57 9.76
C GLN A 364 25.84 -3.11 9.60
N PRO A 365 25.97 -2.55 8.38
CA PRO A 365 25.22 -1.36 8.00
C PRO A 365 23.71 -1.54 8.20
N LEU A 366 23.02 -0.47 8.51
CA LEU A 366 21.56 -0.41 8.40
C LEU A 366 21.18 -0.40 6.92
N ALA A 367 20.19 -1.20 6.54
CA ALA A 367 19.55 -1.08 5.24
C ALA A 367 18.07 -0.69 5.38
N PHE A 368 17.63 0.14 4.44
CA PHE A 368 16.27 0.64 4.34
C PHE A 368 15.78 0.38 2.91
N TYR A 369 14.56 -0.10 2.74
CA TYR A 369 13.94 -0.43 1.46
C TYR A 369 12.61 0.29 1.33
N SER A 370 12.27 0.78 0.15
CA SER A 370 11.02 1.52 -0.09
C SER A 370 10.71 1.54 -1.58
N GLY A 371 9.41 1.45 -1.92
CA GLY A 371 8.89 1.67 -3.25
C GLY A 371 8.65 3.15 -3.56
N CYS A 372 8.75 3.52 -4.83
CA CYS A 372 8.11 4.72 -5.36
C CYS A 372 6.78 4.31 -5.98
N ASP A 373 5.65 4.53 -5.29
CA ASP A 373 4.34 4.20 -5.85
C ASP A 373 3.97 5.19 -6.96
N ARG A 374 4.30 4.77 -8.16
CA ARG A 374 3.95 5.44 -9.40
C ARG A 374 3.91 4.40 -10.49
N ARG A 375 3.06 4.61 -11.49
CA ARG A 375 3.20 3.90 -12.77
C ARG A 375 4.55 4.26 -13.38
N SER A 376 5.43 3.26 -13.53
CA SER A 376 6.87 3.40 -13.84
C SER A 376 7.78 3.79 -12.66
N GLY A 377 7.30 3.65 -11.42
CA GLY A 377 8.09 3.81 -10.20
C GLY A 377 9.25 2.82 -10.07
N HIS A 378 9.98 2.85 -8.96
CA HIS A 378 11.18 2.04 -8.76
C HIS A 378 11.25 1.48 -7.33
N LEU A 379 11.96 0.37 -7.15
CA LEU A 379 12.33 -0.13 -5.84
C LEU A 379 13.70 0.44 -5.44
N TYR A 380 13.80 0.97 -4.23
CA TYR A 380 15.01 1.58 -3.70
C TYR A 380 15.57 0.82 -2.50
N LYS A 381 16.88 1.00 -2.30
CA LYS A 381 17.62 0.54 -1.14
C LYS A 381 18.55 1.66 -0.66
N PHE A 382 18.51 2.02 0.60
CA PHE A 382 19.53 2.82 1.25
C PHE A 382 20.41 1.93 2.14
N VAL A 383 21.72 2.20 2.16
CA VAL A 383 22.68 1.55 3.06
C VAL A 383 23.44 2.62 3.83
N SER A 384 23.41 2.56 5.16
CA SER A 384 24.13 3.50 6.01
C SER A 384 25.64 3.31 5.89
N LYS A 385 26.40 4.39 6.04
CA LYS A 385 27.87 4.30 6.12
C LYS A 385 28.34 3.73 7.46
N GLY A 386 27.64 4.07 8.53
CA GLY A 386 27.87 3.52 9.86
C GLY A 386 27.32 2.11 10.01
N THR A 387 27.63 1.46 11.13
CA THR A 387 27.12 0.14 11.48
C THR A 387 26.27 0.19 12.75
N VAL A 388 25.30 -0.72 12.83
CA VAL A 388 24.45 -0.91 14.00
C VAL A 388 25.29 -1.53 15.12
N LYS A 389 25.22 -0.94 16.31
CA LYS A 389 25.86 -1.49 17.52
C LYS A 389 24.86 -2.21 18.41
N ASP A 390 23.71 -1.60 18.60
CA ASP A 390 22.57 -2.12 19.34
C ASP A 390 21.31 -1.75 18.54
N PRO A 391 20.50 -2.72 18.07
CA PRO A 391 19.29 -2.44 17.29
C PRO A 391 18.27 -1.55 18.02
N GLN A 392 18.25 -1.56 19.35
CA GLN A 392 17.26 -0.80 20.14
C GLN A 392 17.75 0.59 20.57
N ASP A 393 19.00 0.97 20.27
CA ASP A 393 19.52 2.29 20.63
C ASP A 393 18.89 3.38 19.76
N LYS A 394 18.17 4.32 20.38
CA LYS A 394 17.57 5.49 19.71
C LYS A 394 18.57 6.33 18.92
N LYS A 395 19.88 6.22 19.20
CA LYS A 395 20.91 6.87 18.38
C LYS A 395 20.99 6.30 16.96
N ASN A 396 20.39 5.16 16.65
CA ASN A 396 20.39 4.58 15.32
C ASN A 396 19.74 5.49 14.26
N SER A 397 18.86 6.43 14.63
CA SER A 397 18.39 7.49 13.72
C SER A 397 19.52 8.23 13.01
N GLN A 398 20.69 8.38 13.64
CA GLN A 398 21.86 9.02 13.02
C GLN A 398 22.45 8.22 11.84
N LEU A 399 22.12 6.93 11.72
CA LEU A 399 22.57 6.09 10.60
C LEU A 399 21.80 6.40 9.31
N LEU A 400 20.62 7.02 9.40
CA LEU A 400 19.82 7.46 8.26
C LEU A 400 20.35 8.77 7.64
N THR A 401 21.34 9.42 8.28
CA THR A 401 21.84 10.74 7.85
C THR A 401 23.09 10.70 6.97
N ASP A 402 23.72 9.54 6.80
CA ASP A 402 24.91 9.36 5.95
C ASP A 402 24.99 7.92 5.41
N GLY A 403 25.04 7.78 4.08
CA GLY A 403 25.05 6.49 3.41
C GLY A 403 25.00 6.62 1.90
N MET A 404 24.37 5.64 1.24
CA MET A 404 24.18 5.63 -0.20
C MET A 404 22.80 5.09 -0.55
N LEU A 405 22.12 5.78 -1.48
CA LEU A 405 20.86 5.34 -2.08
C LEU A 405 21.15 4.57 -3.37
N TYR A 406 20.42 3.49 -3.57
CA TYR A 406 20.47 2.62 -4.74
C TYR A 406 19.07 2.41 -5.30
N ALA A 407 18.97 2.18 -6.60
CA ALA A 407 17.75 1.76 -7.28
C ALA A 407 17.92 0.35 -7.86
N ALA A 408 16.86 -0.46 -7.84
CA ALA A 408 16.90 -1.84 -8.30
C ALA A 408 16.92 -1.94 -9.83
N GLN A 409 17.73 -2.86 -10.35
CA GLN A 409 17.60 -3.40 -11.69
C GLN A 409 17.36 -4.91 -11.60
N PHE A 410 16.22 -5.36 -12.13
CA PHE A 410 15.83 -6.76 -12.20
C PHE A 410 16.19 -7.35 -13.56
N ASN A 411 16.66 -8.60 -13.56
CA ASN A 411 16.87 -9.40 -14.77
C ASN A 411 15.80 -10.49 -14.86
N PRO A 412 15.31 -10.84 -16.08
CA PRO A 412 14.28 -11.87 -16.25
C PRO A 412 14.65 -13.28 -15.77
N ASP A 413 15.93 -13.54 -15.49
CA ASP A 413 16.43 -14.83 -14.99
C ASP A 413 16.31 -14.97 -13.45
N GLY A 414 15.65 -14.03 -12.78
CA GLY A 414 15.48 -14.02 -11.33
C GLY A 414 16.69 -13.46 -10.58
N THR A 415 17.67 -12.87 -11.27
CA THR A 415 18.77 -12.12 -10.65
C THR A 415 18.50 -10.62 -10.72
N GLY A 416 19.27 -9.83 -9.98
CA GLY A 416 19.25 -8.37 -10.09
C GLY A 416 20.43 -7.73 -9.40
N ARG A 417 20.52 -6.40 -9.52
CA ARG A 417 21.56 -5.59 -8.90
C ARG A 417 21.05 -4.24 -8.43
N TRP A 418 21.76 -3.65 -7.48
CA TRP A 418 21.52 -2.32 -6.95
C TRP A 418 22.43 -1.31 -7.65
N ILE A 419 21.84 -0.30 -8.31
CA ILE A 419 22.56 0.78 -9.01
C ILE A 419 22.68 1.98 -8.08
N PRO A 420 23.89 2.47 -7.75
CA PRO A 420 24.04 3.61 -6.84
C PRO A 420 23.58 4.91 -7.51
N LEU A 421 22.97 5.82 -6.75
CA LEU A 421 22.55 7.14 -7.21
C LEU A 421 23.56 8.20 -6.77
N THR A 422 24.63 8.32 -7.53
CA THR A 422 25.77 9.23 -7.29
C THR A 422 26.18 9.89 -8.59
N ALA A 423 26.88 11.03 -8.51
CA ALA A 423 27.26 11.83 -9.66
C ALA A 423 28.08 11.05 -10.72
N ASP A 424 28.85 10.04 -10.33
CA ASP A 424 29.66 9.21 -11.22
C ASP A 424 28.88 8.05 -11.87
N THR A 425 27.62 7.82 -11.52
CA THR A 425 26.82 6.74 -12.10
C THR A 425 26.54 7.01 -13.58
N THR A 426 26.88 6.03 -14.43
CA THR A 426 26.68 6.08 -15.87
C THR A 426 25.21 6.16 -16.26
N ILE A 427 24.90 7.03 -17.23
CA ILE A 427 23.58 7.14 -17.86
C ILE A 427 23.33 5.94 -18.78
N ASN A 428 22.26 5.21 -18.51
CA ASN A 428 21.87 4.04 -19.29
C ASN A 428 20.36 3.72 -19.16
N PRO A 429 19.46 4.62 -19.57
CA PRO A 429 18.03 4.37 -19.49
C PRO A 429 17.60 3.21 -20.41
N ASP A 430 16.50 2.57 -20.02
CA ASP A 430 15.84 1.52 -20.81
C ASP A 430 15.30 2.08 -22.14
N GLN A 431 15.08 1.18 -23.12
CA GLN A 431 14.45 1.55 -24.39
C GLN A 431 12.93 1.64 -24.21
N PRO A 432 12.23 2.59 -24.86
CA PRO A 432 10.78 2.75 -24.67
C PRO A 432 9.97 1.48 -24.96
N ASN A 433 10.41 0.66 -25.90
CA ASN A 433 9.71 -0.56 -26.33
C ASN A 433 9.65 -1.69 -25.29
N VAL A 434 10.45 -1.65 -24.22
CA VAL A 434 10.36 -2.65 -23.14
C VAL A 434 9.30 -2.29 -22.12
N HIS A 435 8.78 -1.06 -22.13
CA HIS A 435 7.80 -0.58 -21.17
C HIS A 435 6.37 -0.77 -21.67
N ALA A 436 5.47 -1.08 -20.74
CA ALA A 436 4.05 -0.93 -21.00
C ALA A 436 3.76 0.53 -21.38
N GLY A 437 2.97 0.74 -22.43
CA GLY A 437 2.72 2.07 -23.01
C GLY A 437 3.80 2.59 -23.96
N GLY A 438 4.95 1.93 -24.07
CA GLY A 438 5.98 2.25 -25.07
C GLY A 438 6.70 3.58 -24.86
N ILE A 439 6.74 4.09 -23.62
CA ILE A 439 7.34 5.38 -23.24
C ILE A 439 8.08 5.28 -21.90
N ILE A 440 9.07 6.16 -21.70
CA ILE A 440 9.78 6.35 -20.41
C ILE A 440 9.99 7.84 -20.15
N ALA A 441 9.78 8.27 -18.91
CA ALA A 441 10.06 9.64 -18.48
C ALA A 441 11.56 9.79 -18.12
N LEU A 442 12.22 10.84 -18.62
CA LEU A 442 13.62 11.14 -18.34
C LEU A 442 13.80 12.60 -17.91
N PRO A 443 14.87 12.93 -17.17
CA PRO A 443 15.17 14.31 -16.76
C PRO A 443 15.24 15.27 -17.95
N GLN A 444 14.48 16.37 -17.92
CA GLN A 444 14.61 17.45 -18.89
C GLN A 444 15.62 18.48 -18.39
N ARG A 445 16.74 18.61 -19.11
CA ARG A 445 17.86 19.50 -18.73
C ARG A 445 18.28 20.38 -19.91
N PRO A 446 18.59 21.67 -19.70
CA PRO A 446 18.68 22.38 -18.41
C PRO A 446 17.35 22.95 -17.87
N LYS A 447 16.21 22.73 -18.55
CA LYS A 447 14.94 23.41 -18.23
C LYS A 447 14.32 23.02 -16.89
N GLY A 448 14.65 21.84 -16.33
CA GLY A 448 13.98 21.27 -15.16
C GLY A 448 12.82 20.36 -15.56
N GLY A 449 12.33 19.56 -14.61
CA GLY A 449 11.25 18.59 -14.83
C GLY A 449 11.67 17.38 -15.68
N SER A 450 10.71 16.81 -16.41
CA SER A 450 10.89 15.60 -17.23
C SER A 450 10.42 15.79 -18.68
N PHE A 451 10.83 14.89 -19.56
CA PHE A 451 10.24 14.69 -20.89
C PHE A 451 9.97 13.21 -21.13
N LEU A 452 9.06 12.91 -22.07
CA LEU A 452 8.74 11.54 -22.47
C LEU A 452 9.59 11.11 -23.66
N ALA A 453 10.49 10.14 -23.45
CA ALA A 453 11.18 9.44 -24.52
C ALA A 453 10.25 8.36 -25.09
N LYS A 454 10.06 8.38 -26.41
CA LYS A 454 9.11 7.50 -27.13
C LYS A 454 9.81 6.64 -28.18
N THR A 455 11.05 6.96 -28.51
CA THR A 455 11.83 6.29 -29.56
C THR A 455 13.25 5.97 -29.10
N ASP A 456 13.88 5.00 -29.75
CA ASP A 456 15.30 4.69 -29.55
C ASP A 456 16.20 5.90 -29.84
N GLU A 457 15.79 6.78 -30.76
CA GLU A 457 16.51 8.02 -31.09
C GLU A 457 16.50 9.00 -29.90
N ASP A 458 15.38 9.13 -29.18
CA ASP A 458 15.32 9.96 -27.97
C ASP A 458 16.35 9.48 -26.94
N ILE A 459 16.46 8.16 -26.74
CA ILE A 459 17.42 7.55 -25.82
C ILE A 459 18.86 7.78 -26.29
N GLN A 460 19.13 7.60 -27.58
CA GLN A 460 20.46 7.84 -28.15
C GLN A 460 20.89 9.30 -27.98
N ASN A 461 19.99 10.25 -28.24
CA ASN A 461 20.25 11.67 -28.07
C ASN A 461 20.51 12.01 -26.59
N PHE A 462 19.73 11.45 -25.67
CA PHE A 462 19.93 11.63 -24.23
C PHE A 462 21.31 11.13 -23.77
N LYS A 463 21.69 9.90 -24.17
CA LYS A 463 23.01 9.31 -23.87
C LYS A 463 24.18 10.01 -24.58
N GLN A 464 23.94 10.67 -25.71
CA GLN A 464 24.95 11.49 -26.38
C GLN A 464 25.22 12.76 -25.57
N GLN A 465 24.17 13.39 -25.06
CA GLN A 465 24.24 14.63 -24.29
C GLN A 465 24.77 14.43 -22.87
N PHE A 466 24.41 13.35 -22.19
CA PHE A 466 24.77 13.08 -20.79
C PHE A 466 25.45 11.72 -20.64
N LYS A 467 26.56 11.66 -19.91
CA LYS A 467 27.35 10.44 -19.68
C LYS A 467 27.18 9.88 -18.28
N THR A 468 27.05 10.76 -17.30
CA THR A 468 26.87 10.42 -15.88
C THR A 468 25.73 11.24 -15.28
N LEU A 469 25.21 10.83 -14.11
CA LEU A 469 24.25 11.65 -13.36
C LEU A 469 24.79 13.05 -13.07
N GLY A 470 26.11 13.19 -12.87
CA GLY A 470 26.76 14.48 -12.65
C GLY A 470 26.62 15.46 -13.82
N ASP A 471 26.34 14.99 -15.03
CA ASP A 471 26.08 15.86 -16.19
C ASP A 471 24.65 16.44 -16.17
N LEU A 472 23.73 15.83 -15.41
CA LEU A 472 22.32 16.24 -15.31
C LEU A 472 22.06 17.24 -14.18
N TYR A 473 22.90 17.24 -13.15
CA TYR A 473 22.68 18.01 -11.92
C TYR A 473 23.85 18.95 -11.64
N THR A 474 23.54 20.16 -11.16
CA THR A 474 24.52 21.26 -11.04
C THR A 474 24.70 21.70 -9.58
N GLY A 475 25.91 22.15 -9.24
CA GLY A 475 26.25 22.61 -7.89
C GLY A 475 27.64 22.12 -7.47
N ILE A 476 28.03 22.46 -6.24
CA ILE A 476 29.17 21.79 -5.59
C ILE A 476 28.81 20.33 -5.26
N PRO A 477 29.77 19.43 -4.96
CA PRO A 477 29.48 18.00 -4.80
C PRO A 477 28.33 17.65 -3.85
N GLU A 478 28.22 18.34 -2.71
CA GLU A 478 27.12 18.14 -1.75
C GLU A 478 25.76 18.57 -2.33
N GLU A 479 25.70 19.73 -2.99
CA GLU A 479 24.49 20.21 -3.66
C GLU A 479 24.10 19.29 -4.82
N GLN A 480 25.08 18.78 -5.58
CA GLN A 480 24.84 17.87 -6.68
C GLN A 480 24.23 16.55 -6.17
N GLN A 481 24.76 16.00 -5.08
CA GLN A 481 24.15 14.84 -4.43
C GLN A 481 22.75 15.15 -3.88
N GLY A 482 22.55 16.33 -3.28
CA GLY A 482 21.24 16.80 -2.84
C GLY A 482 20.23 16.87 -3.98
N ALA A 483 20.62 17.42 -5.14
CA ALA A 483 19.78 17.49 -6.33
C ALA A 483 19.45 16.11 -6.92
N ILE A 484 20.41 15.18 -6.92
CA ILE A 484 20.17 13.77 -7.31
C ILE A 484 19.13 13.12 -6.40
N LEU A 485 19.22 13.33 -5.08
CA LEU A 485 18.28 12.77 -4.11
C LEU A 485 16.89 13.41 -4.23
N ILE A 486 16.81 14.72 -4.47
CA ILE A 486 15.54 15.45 -4.68
C ILE A 486 14.82 14.96 -5.95
N ASP A 487 15.58 14.54 -6.97
CA ASP A 487 15.06 14.05 -8.25
C ASP A 487 15.30 12.53 -8.43
N ALA A 488 15.29 11.78 -7.33
CA ALA A 488 15.71 10.38 -7.28
C ALA A 488 14.89 9.46 -8.21
N HIS A 489 13.62 9.77 -8.46
CA HIS A 489 12.81 9.07 -9.45
C HIS A 489 13.39 9.17 -10.86
N LEU A 490 13.57 10.40 -11.38
CA LEU A 490 14.09 10.58 -12.74
C LEU A 490 15.58 10.21 -12.83
N ALA A 491 16.36 10.36 -11.75
CA ALA A 491 17.73 9.87 -11.68
C ALA A 491 17.80 8.34 -11.82
N ALA A 492 16.91 7.60 -11.16
CA ALA A 492 16.83 6.14 -11.27
C ALA A 492 16.47 5.70 -12.69
N SER A 493 15.47 6.34 -13.33
CA SER A 493 15.13 6.06 -14.73
C SER A 493 16.32 6.32 -15.67
N ALA A 494 17.07 7.41 -15.44
CA ALA A 494 18.22 7.79 -16.27
C ALA A 494 19.41 6.81 -16.18
N VAL A 495 19.57 6.09 -15.07
CA VAL A 495 20.67 5.10 -14.90
C VAL A 495 20.26 3.68 -15.26
N GLY A 496 19.00 3.47 -15.67
CA GLY A 496 18.47 2.16 -16.07
C GLY A 496 18.02 1.29 -14.90
N ALA A 497 17.54 1.91 -13.82
CA ALA A 497 16.76 1.19 -12.83
C ALA A 497 15.46 0.69 -13.49
N THR A 498 15.01 -0.49 -13.12
CA THR A 498 13.81 -1.09 -13.71
C THR A 498 12.58 -0.27 -13.31
N CYS A 499 11.83 0.23 -14.29
CA CYS A 499 10.48 0.75 -14.07
C CYS A 499 9.58 -0.38 -13.59
N ALA A 500 9.06 -0.26 -12.38
CA ALA A 500 8.29 -1.27 -11.68
C ALA A 500 6.78 -1.03 -11.75
N ALA A 501 6.02 -2.07 -11.41
CA ALA A 501 4.56 -2.08 -11.48
C ALA A 501 3.94 -1.54 -10.18
N ARG A 502 4.15 -0.24 -9.93
CA ARG A 502 3.65 0.46 -8.73
C ARG A 502 4.08 -0.26 -7.43
N PRO A 503 5.37 -0.22 -7.08
CA PRO A 503 5.83 -0.79 -5.82
C PRO A 503 5.22 -0.04 -4.65
N GLU A 504 4.37 -0.72 -3.90
CA GLU A 504 3.77 -0.23 -2.66
C GLU A 504 4.64 -0.74 -1.49
N ASP A 505 4.08 -1.55 -0.59
CA ASP A 505 4.73 -1.89 0.67
C ASP A 505 5.94 -2.85 0.52
N THR A 506 6.90 -2.68 1.44
CA THR A 506 8.09 -3.51 1.58
C THR A 506 8.26 -4.00 3.03
N GLU A 507 8.41 -5.31 3.21
CA GLU A 507 8.52 -5.93 4.54
C GLU A 507 9.73 -6.86 4.67
N ILE A 508 10.42 -6.81 5.81
CA ILE A 508 11.61 -7.64 6.07
C ILE A 508 11.22 -8.88 6.87
N ALA A 509 11.38 -10.04 6.24
CA ALA A 509 11.17 -11.32 6.88
C ALA A 509 12.22 -11.65 7.95
N PRO A 510 11.89 -12.49 8.95
CA PRO A 510 12.85 -12.93 9.96
C PRO A 510 14.10 -13.62 9.40
N ASP A 511 14.03 -14.18 8.18
CA ASP A 511 15.17 -14.80 7.50
C ASP A 511 16.04 -13.78 6.74
N GLY A 512 15.69 -12.49 6.75
CA GLY A 512 16.37 -11.39 6.06
C GLY A 512 15.88 -11.14 4.63
N SER A 513 14.90 -11.90 4.13
CA SER A 513 14.29 -11.67 2.81
C SER A 513 13.41 -10.42 2.82
N LEU A 514 13.35 -9.75 1.68
CA LEU A 514 12.45 -8.62 1.44
C LEU A 514 11.21 -9.12 0.69
N PHE A 515 10.02 -8.84 1.22
CA PHE A 515 8.76 -8.95 0.48
C PHE A 515 8.37 -7.57 -0.07
N ILE A 516 7.82 -7.55 -1.28
CA ILE A 516 7.37 -6.32 -1.95
C ILE A 516 5.99 -6.56 -2.56
N ALA A 517 5.07 -5.63 -2.37
CA ALA A 517 3.81 -5.56 -3.10
C ALA A 517 3.97 -4.69 -4.36
N PHE A 518 3.46 -5.18 -5.49
CA PHE A 518 3.37 -4.45 -6.74
C PHE A 518 1.91 -4.41 -7.18
N THR A 519 1.26 -3.27 -7.01
CA THR A 519 -0.21 -3.23 -7.04
C THR A 519 -0.81 -3.28 -8.43
N SER A 520 -0.17 -2.68 -9.43
CA SER A 520 -0.69 -2.62 -10.80
C SER A 520 0.41 -2.40 -11.83
N GLY A 521 0.37 -3.21 -12.89
CA GLY A 521 1.23 -3.08 -14.06
C GLY A 521 0.64 -2.27 -15.21
N THR A 522 -0.52 -1.63 -15.04
CA THR A 522 -1.14 -0.83 -16.10
C THR A 522 -0.34 0.45 -16.36
N ALA A 523 -0.10 0.76 -17.64
CA ALA A 523 0.62 1.97 -18.03
C ALA A 523 -0.23 3.25 -17.87
N ASP A 524 0.43 4.39 -17.73
CA ASP A 524 -0.16 5.71 -17.89
C ASP A 524 0.48 6.45 -19.07
N ALA A 525 -0.29 7.32 -19.71
CA ALA A 525 0.16 8.05 -20.89
C ALA A 525 1.16 9.18 -20.57
N GLN A 526 1.22 9.63 -19.31
CA GLN A 526 2.03 10.76 -18.83
C GLN A 526 3.30 10.29 -18.12
N THR A 527 3.31 9.11 -17.49
CA THR A 527 4.47 8.57 -16.77
C THR A 527 5.02 7.27 -17.33
N GLY A 528 4.28 6.60 -18.22
CA GLY A 528 4.63 5.29 -18.77
C GLY A 528 4.15 4.13 -17.90
N GLY A 529 4.78 2.96 -18.07
CA GLY A 529 4.42 1.76 -17.34
C GLY A 529 5.64 0.91 -16.98
N PRO A 530 5.42 -0.23 -16.31
CA PRO A 530 6.51 -1.09 -15.90
C PRO A 530 7.25 -1.72 -17.08
N ASN A 531 8.46 -2.20 -16.83
CA ASN A 531 9.21 -3.02 -17.76
C ASN A 531 8.53 -4.41 -17.92
N LEU A 532 8.05 -4.70 -19.14
CA LEU A 532 7.30 -5.91 -19.51
C LEU A 532 8.15 -7.18 -19.56
N GLU A 533 9.47 -7.09 -19.38
CA GLU A 533 10.32 -8.27 -19.22
C GLU A 533 10.26 -8.85 -17.80
N ILE A 534 9.83 -8.03 -16.83
CA ILE A 534 9.74 -8.37 -15.42
C ILE A 534 8.29 -8.44 -14.97
N PHE A 535 7.49 -7.41 -15.29
CA PHE A 535 6.10 -7.29 -14.87
C PHE A 535 5.18 -7.46 -16.07
N GLN A 536 4.67 -8.66 -16.23
CA GLN A 536 3.78 -9.03 -17.33
C GLN A 536 2.71 -10.01 -16.87
N ALA A 537 1.62 -10.09 -17.62
CA ALA A 537 0.57 -11.06 -17.36
C ALA A 537 1.14 -12.50 -17.38
N PRO A 538 0.63 -13.42 -16.54
CA PRO A 538 1.14 -14.80 -16.48
C PRO A 538 1.09 -15.56 -17.82
N SER A 539 0.10 -15.26 -18.66
CA SER A 539 -0.18 -15.98 -19.90
C SER A 539 0.46 -15.35 -21.15
N GLU A 540 0.80 -14.06 -21.12
CA GLU A 540 1.32 -13.34 -22.28
C GLU A 540 2.10 -12.07 -21.90
N LYS A 541 2.99 -11.61 -22.79
CA LYS A 541 3.80 -10.40 -22.59
C LYS A 541 2.97 -9.13 -22.79
N LYS A 542 2.14 -8.80 -21.80
CA LYS A 542 1.32 -7.58 -21.73
C LYS A 542 1.25 -7.02 -20.32
N GLN A 543 0.77 -5.78 -20.20
CA GLN A 543 0.46 -5.16 -18.91
C GLN A 543 -0.58 -5.98 -18.12
N TYR A 544 -0.52 -5.92 -16.80
CA TYR A 544 -1.37 -6.73 -15.95
C TYR A 544 -1.82 -5.94 -14.72
N GLU A 545 -3.14 -5.83 -14.54
CA GLU A 545 -3.71 -4.90 -13.57
C GLU A 545 -3.70 -5.43 -12.14
N TYR A 546 -3.79 -6.75 -11.95
CA TYR A 546 -4.12 -7.32 -10.64
C TYR A 546 -2.95 -7.41 -9.65
N GLY A 547 -1.73 -7.12 -10.11
CA GLY A 547 -0.54 -7.02 -9.25
C GLY A 547 0.11 -8.35 -8.83
N TRP A 548 1.18 -8.24 -8.04
CA TRP A 548 2.05 -9.33 -7.61
C TRP A 548 2.62 -9.10 -6.20
N LEU A 549 3.00 -10.20 -5.55
CA LEU A 549 3.90 -10.16 -4.40
C LEU A 549 5.24 -10.79 -4.81
N MET A 550 6.33 -10.09 -4.53
CA MET A 550 7.69 -10.53 -4.81
C MET A 550 8.43 -10.85 -3.52
N ARG A 551 9.30 -11.86 -3.55
CA ARG A 551 10.34 -12.09 -2.54
C ARG A 551 11.71 -11.87 -3.15
N LEU A 552 12.54 -11.06 -2.49
CA LEU A 552 13.92 -10.74 -2.86
C LEU A 552 14.87 -11.19 -1.74
N VAL A 553 15.99 -11.80 -2.12
CA VAL A 553 17.06 -12.24 -1.21
C VAL A 553 18.39 -11.71 -1.71
N GLU A 554 19.07 -10.98 -0.85
CA GLU A 554 20.38 -10.40 -1.16
C GLU A 554 21.49 -11.44 -1.14
N ASP A 555 22.51 -11.27 -1.99
CA ASP A 555 23.63 -12.20 -2.04
C ASP A 555 24.40 -12.19 -0.71
N GLY A 556 24.65 -13.39 -0.18
CA GLY A 556 25.25 -13.57 1.14
C GLY A 556 24.32 -13.21 2.31
N ASN A 557 23.07 -12.79 2.03
CA ASN A 557 22.10 -12.29 2.99
C ASN A 557 22.70 -11.19 3.87
N VAL A 558 23.33 -10.16 3.27
CA VAL A 558 23.94 -9.04 3.99
C VAL A 558 23.48 -7.68 3.44
N PRO A 559 23.22 -6.68 4.31
CA PRO A 559 22.71 -5.36 3.90
C PRO A 559 23.54 -4.59 2.85
N GLN A 560 24.83 -4.86 2.74
CA GLN A 560 25.74 -4.19 1.79
C GLN A 560 25.85 -4.88 0.43
N ALA A 561 25.11 -5.97 0.21
CA ALA A 561 25.11 -6.66 -1.07
C ALA A 561 24.63 -5.72 -2.19
N ILE A 562 25.29 -5.82 -3.35
CA ILE A 562 24.95 -5.06 -4.56
C ILE A 562 24.22 -5.90 -5.61
N THR A 563 23.98 -7.17 -5.30
CA THR A 563 23.30 -8.15 -6.15
C THR A 563 22.33 -8.97 -5.31
N PHE A 564 21.29 -9.48 -5.96
CA PHE A 564 20.22 -10.22 -5.31
C PHE A 564 19.58 -11.23 -6.26
N ARG A 565 18.78 -12.13 -5.69
CA ARG A 565 17.82 -12.97 -6.41
C ARG A 565 16.40 -12.58 -6.03
N TRP A 566 15.46 -12.77 -6.94
CA TRP A 566 14.06 -12.46 -6.74
C TRP A 566 13.16 -13.53 -7.37
N GLN A 567 11.93 -13.63 -6.87
CA GLN A 567 10.86 -14.44 -7.46
C GLN A 567 9.49 -13.83 -7.11
N MET A 568 8.52 -13.92 -8.02
CA MET A 568 7.11 -13.68 -7.67
C MET A 568 6.60 -14.86 -6.84
N VAL A 569 6.03 -14.57 -5.68
CA VAL A 569 5.50 -15.58 -4.74
C VAL A 569 3.98 -15.66 -4.75
N ALA A 570 3.30 -14.60 -5.20
CA ALA A 570 1.87 -14.57 -5.42
C ALA A 570 1.53 -13.62 -6.58
N THR A 571 0.44 -13.91 -7.28
CA THR A 571 -0.08 -13.10 -8.37
C THR A 571 -1.57 -12.90 -8.14
N GLY A 572 -2.04 -11.65 -8.27
CA GLY A 572 -3.47 -11.34 -8.24
C GLY A 572 -4.19 -11.93 -9.45
N GLY A 573 -5.49 -11.76 -9.55
CA GLY A 573 -6.29 -12.27 -10.68
C GLY A 573 -7.27 -13.37 -10.30
N GLU A 574 -8.17 -13.68 -11.23
CA GLU A 574 -9.12 -14.77 -11.10
C GLU A 574 -8.40 -16.13 -11.11
N ILE A 575 -8.91 -17.08 -10.32
CA ILE A 575 -8.33 -18.43 -10.21
C ILE A 575 -8.27 -19.14 -11.58
N ALA A 576 -9.31 -18.98 -12.40
CA ALA A 576 -9.39 -19.60 -13.72
C ALA A 576 -8.27 -19.14 -14.68
N GLU A 577 -7.71 -17.95 -14.42
CA GLU A 577 -6.65 -17.31 -15.22
C GLU A 577 -5.27 -17.40 -14.53
N GLY A 578 -5.16 -18.22 -13.48
CA GLY A 578 -3.91 -18.47 -12.76
C GLY A 578 -3.57 -17.48 -11.64
N GLY A 579 -4.50 -16.60 -11.25
CA GLY A 579 -4.36 -15.75 -10.07
C GLY A 579 -4.76 -16.45 -8.77
N LEU A 580 -4.64 -15.75 -7.64
CA LEU A 580 -5.00 -16.26 -6.30
C LEU A 580 -6.30 -15.69 -5.72
N GLY A 581 -7.07 -14.93 -6.50
CA GLY A 581 -8.41 -14.45 -6.13
C GLY A 581 -8.43 -13.07 -5.45
N PHE A 582 -7.29 -12.41 -5.32
CA PHE A 582 -7.17 -10.99 -4.92
C PHE A 582 -6.80 -10.12 -6.13
N ALA A 583 -6.90 -8.80 -6.01
CA ALA A 583 -6.37 -7.85 -6.98
C ALA A 583 -5.83 -6.61 -6.25
N ASN A 584 -4.81 -5.98 -6.83
CA ASN A 584 -4.18 -4.76 -6.30
C ASN A 584 -3.66 -4.94 -4.87
N PRO A 585 -2.69 -5.86 -4.65
CA PRO A 585 -2.06 -6.02 -3.35
C PRO A 585 -1.29 -4.77 -2.98
N ASP A 586 -1.45 -4.36 -1.73
CA ASP A 586 -0.86 -3.15 -1.16
C ASP A 586 -0.14 -3.50 0.17
N ASN A 587 -0.58 -2.96 1.31
CA ASN A 587 0.18 -3.04 2.54
C ASN A 587 0.38 -4.49 3.00
N LEU A 588 1.57 -4.76 3.52
CA LEU A 588 2.05 -6.05 3.97
C LEU A 588 2.25 -6.03 5.49
N ALA A 589 2.10 -7.20 6.09
CA ALA A 589 2.55 -7.42 7.45
C ALA A 589 3.06 -8.85 7.61
N LEU A 590 4.00 -9.04 8.53
CA LEU A 590 4.47 -10.36 8.92
C LEU A 590 4.06 -10.67 10.36
N ASP A 591 3.47 -11.84 10.56
CA ASP A 591 3.25 -12.34 11.92
C ASP A 591 4.56 -12.87 12.54
N ALA A 592 4.53 -13.16 13.84
CA ALA A 592 5.71 -13.61 14.58
C ALA A 592 6.27 -14.99 14.17
N ILE A 593 5.58 -15.74 13.31
CA ILE A 593 6.11 -16.99 12.72
C ILE A 593 6.49 -16.83 11.25
N GLY A 594 6.33 -15.62 10.70
CA GLY A 594 6.77 -15.22 9.37
C GLY A 594 5.76 -15.48 8.26
N ASN A 595 4.47 -15.70 8.56
CA ASN A 595 3.47 -15.70 7.49
C ASN A 595 3.21 -14.28 7.02
N LEU A 596 2.93 -14.16 5.73
CA LEU A 596 2.63 -12.88 5.09
C LEU A 596 1.14 -12.59 5.18
N TRP A 597 0.82 -11.35 5.50
CA TRP A 597 -0.50 -10.78 5.48
C TRP A 597 -0.50 -9.62 4.49
N MET A 598 -1.58 -9.45 3.72
CA MET A 598 -1.64 -8.48 2.64
C MET A 598 -3.06 -7.89 2.52
N VAL A 599 -3.17 -6.57 2.51
CA VAL A 599 -4.41 -5.87 2.17
C VAL A 599 -4.45 -5.52 0.68
N THR A 600 -5.65 -5.29 0.15
CA THR A 600 -5.83 -4.84 -1.23
C THR A 600 -6.27 -3.38 -1.28
N ASP A 601 -5.78 -2.62 -2.27
CA ASP A 601 -6.31 -1.33 -2.68
C ASP A 601 -6.72 -1.31 -4.17
N ILE A 602 -7.90 -1.85 -4.43
CA ILE A 602 -8.61 -1.63 -5.69
C ILE A 602 -9.20 -0.23 -5.65
N SER A 603 -8.89 0.60 -6.65
CA SER A 603 -9.42 1.95 -6.73
C SER A 603 -10.95 1.99 -6.54
N THR A 604 -11.45 2.82 -5.62
CA THR A 604 -12.87 2.87 -5.22
C THR A 604 -13.84 2.95 -6.39
N SER A 605 -13.50 3.68 -7.46
CA SER A 605 -14.34 3.80 -8.66
C SER A 605 -14.63 2.46 -9.37
N LYS A 606 -13.83 1.43 -9.08
CA LYS A 606 -13.91 0.09 -9.67
C LYS A 606 -14.62 -0.92 -8.77
N HIS A 607 -14.79 -0.63 -7.47
CA HIS A 607 -15.53 -1.49 -6.55
C HIS A 607 -16.93 -1.80 -7.06
N ASN A 608 -17.29 -3.09 -7.02
CA ASN A 608 -18.63 -3.60 -7.37
C ASN A 608 -19.20 -3.06 -8.69
N GLN A 609 -18.36 -2.73 -9.68
CA GLN A 609 -18.83 -2.35 -11.01
C GLN A 609 -19.37 -3.57 -11.76
N PRO A 610 -20.59 -3.51 -12.33
CA PRO A 610 -21.19 -4.63 -13.05
C PRO A 610 -20.33 -5.10 -14.22
N VAL A 611 -20.31 -6.41 -14.46
CA VAL A 611 -19.59 -7.02 -15.58
C VAL A 611 -20.62 -7.75 -16.44
N ALA A 612 -20.73 -7.33 -17.70
CA ALA A 612 -21.73 -7.85 -18.62
C ALA A 612 -21.47 -9.30 -19.01
N GLN A 613 -22.56 -10.04 -19.30
CA GLN A 613 -22.49 -11.41 -19.82
C GLN A 613 -21.63 -11.47 -21.09
N GLY A 614 -20.84 -12.54 -21.23
CA GLY A 614 -19.86 -12.72 -22.30
C GLY A 614 -18.57 -11.96 -22.09
N ARG A 615 -18.49 -11.06 -21.09
CA ARG A 615 -17.29 -10.27 -20.74
C ARG A 615 -16.71 -9.53 -21.94
N LEU A 616 -17.59 -8.90 -22.72
CA LEU A 616 -17.25 -8.11 -23.89
C LEU A 616 -17.55 -6.63 -23.68
N ASP A 617 -16.71 -5.78 -24.26
CA ASP A 617 -16.96 -4.35 -24.38
C ASP A 617 -18.08 -4.06 -25.42
N LYS A 618 -18.43 -2.78 -25.56
CA LYS A 618 -19.43 -2.31 -26.54
C LYS A 618 -19.09 -2.63 -28.00
N ASN A 619 -17.82 -2.94 -28.30
CA ASN A 619 -17.32 -3.28 -29.63
C ASN A 619 -17.12 -4.80 -29.81
N GLN A 620 -17.66 -5.62 -28.89
CA GLN A 620 -17.54 -7.08 -28.90
C GLN A 620 -16.10 -7.59 -28.76
N GLN A 621 -15.23 -6.81 -28.11
CA GLN A 621 -13.87 -7.24 -27.72
C GLN A 621 -13.87 -7.70 -26.27
N PRO A 622 -12.99 -8.65 -25.87
CA PRO A 622 -12.82 -9.00 -24.47
C PRO A 622 -12.55 -7.76 -23.61
N LEU A 623 -13.20 -7.69 -22.44
CA LEU A 623 -12.96 -6.62 -21.47
C LEU A 623 -11.49 -6.61 -21.03
N GLU A 624 -10.94 -5.42 -20.84
CA GLU A 624 -9.59 -5.24 -20.29
C GLU A 624 -9.58 -5.55 -18.80
N ASN A 625 -8.41 -5.90 -18.24
CA ASN A 625 -8.32 -6.27 -16.81
C ASN A 625 -8.84 -5.17 -15.87
N THR A 626 -8.67 -3.89 -16.24
CA THR A 626 -9.19 -2.74 -15.46
C THR A 626 -10.72 -2.64 -15.43
N GLU A 627 -11.43 -3.32 -16.33
CA GLU A 627 -12.89 -3.37 -16.40
C GLU A 627 -13.46 -4.56 -15.61
N LEU A 628 -12.59 -5.52 -15.25
CA LEU A 628 -12.94 -6.72 -14.48
C LEU A 628 -12.71 -6.55 -12.97
N LEU A 629 -12.19 -5.41 -12.51
CA LEU A 629 -11.93 -5.15 -11.09
C LEU A 629 -13.20 -5.16 -10.21
N GLY A 630 -14.37 -4.88 -10.78
CA GLY A 630 -15.64 -4.97 -10.05
C GLY A 630 -15.99 -6.38 -9.54
N LEU A 631 -15.37 -7.41 -10.11
CA LEU A 631 -15.55 -8.80 -9.70
C LEU A 631 -15.09 -9.04 -8.26
N TYR A 632 -14.06 -8.35 -7.78
CA TYR A 632 -13.42 -8.60 -6.47
C TYR A 632 -14.20 -8.04 -5.28
N GLY A 633 -15.20 -7.18 -5.51
CA GLY A 633 -16.06 -6.65 -4.46
C GLY A 633 -15.45 -5.43 -3.76
N ASN A 634 -15.48 -5.41 -2.43
CA ASN A 634 -14.77 -4.42 -1.62
C ASN A 634 -13.32 -4.88 -1.40
N ASN A 635 -12.45 -3.94 -1.05
CA ASN A 635 -11.09 -4.24 -0.59
C ASN A 635 -11.07 -5.18 0.61
N SER A 636 -9.95 -5.91 0.73
CA SER A 636 -9.88 -7.16 1.46
C SER A 636 -8.52 -7.37 2.11
N PHE A 637 -8.45 -8.30 3.06
CA PHE A 637 -7.23 -8.62 3.79
C PHE A 637 -7.00 -10.13 3.79
N TRP A 638 -5.80 -10.55 3.40
CA TRP A 638 -5.44 -11.92 3.06
C TRP A 638 -4.29 -12.44 3.91
N PHE A 639 -4.32 -13.75 4.17
CA PHE A 639 -3.27 -14.51 4.85
C PHE A 639 -2.59 -15.45 3.86
N LEU A 640 -1.26 -15.41 3.81
CA LEU A 640 -0.43 -16.18 2.90
C LEU A 640 0.67 -16.91 3.70
N PRO A 641 0.51 -18.23 3.95
CA PRO A 641 1.54 -19.03 4.59
C PRO A 641 2.85 -19.02 3.79
N THR A 642 3.96 -18.79 4.47
CA THR A 642 5.31 -18.78 3.87
C THR A 642 6.04 -20.11 4.02
N SER A 643 5.40 -21.11 4.63
CA SER A 643 5.91 -22.47 4.78
C SER A 643 4.77 -23.49 4.98
N GLY A 644 5.11 -24.77 5.01
CA GLY A 644 4.15 -25.86 5.26
C GLY A 644 3.34 -26.26 4.02
N GLU A 645 2.29 -27.05 4.24
CA GLU A 645 1.45 -27.63 3.17
C GLU A 645 0.64 -26.60 2.38
N ASN A 646 0.41 -25.42 2.97
CA ASN A 646 -0.36 -24.34 2.38
C ASN A 646 0.53 -23.25 1.75
N LEU A 647 1.82 -23.50 1.58
CA LEU A 647 2.74 -22.58 0.89
C LEU A 647 2.23 -22.26 -0.52
N GLY A 648 2.21 -20.98 -0.88
CA GLY A 648 1.77 -20.51 -2.20
C GLY A 648 0.25 -20.41 -2.36
N GLN A 649 -0.50 -20.48 -1.25
CA GLN A 649 -1.94 -20.24 -1.21
C GLN A 649 -2.26 -18.91 -0.53
N ALA A 650 -3.41 -18.34 -0.86
CA ALA A 650 -3.93 -17.12 -0.22
C ALA A 650 -5.32 -17.38 0.38
N PHE A 651 -5.53 -16.92 1.60
CA PHE A 651 -6.76 -17.14 2.37
C PHE A 651 -7.38 -15.81 2.78
N LEU A 652 -8.62 -15.56 2.37
CA LEU A 652 -9.33 -14.34 2.69
C LEU A 652 -9.66 -14.29 4.19
N PHE A 653 -9.11 -13.30 4.89
CA PHE A 653 -9.34 -13.09 6.31
C PHE A 653 -10.43 -12.06 6.56
N ALA A 654 -10.36 -10.88 5.93
CA ALA A 654 -11.35 -9.82 6.14
C ALA A 654 -11.76 -9.13 4.83
N MET A 655 -12.94 -8.51 4.84
CA MET A 655 -13.38 -7.56 3.81
C MET A 655 -13.79 -6.25 4.49
N GLY A 656 -13.39 -5.13 3.90
CA GLY A 656 -13.71 -3.80 4.40
C GLY A 656 -15.16 -3.36 4.11
N PRO A 657 -15.62 -2.29 4.79
CA PRO A 657 -16.86 -1.59 4.45
C PRO A 657 -16.94 -1.10 3.01
N MET A 658 -18.07 -0.50 2.65
CA MET A 658 -18.23 0.05 1.30
C MET A 658 -17.19 1.12 1.02
N GLU A 659 -16.59 1.00 -0.16
CA GLU A 659 -15.80 2.07 -0.77
C GLU A 659 -14.60 2.50 0.07
N CYS A 660 -14.12 1.65 1.00
CA CYS A 660 -12.85 1.86 1.69
C CYS A 660 -11.77 0.96 1.10
N GLU A 661 -10.53 1.24 1.44
CA GLU A 661 -9.46 0.26 1.61
C GLU A 661 -9.24 -0.10 3.09
N LEU A 662 -8.56 -1.22 3.30
CA LEU A 662 -7.97 -1.58 4.59
C LEU A 662 -6.47 -1.35 4.45
N THR A 663 -5.84 -0.70 5.43
CA THR A 663 -4.45 -0.27 5.32
C THR A 663 -3.75 -0.29 6.69
N GLY A 664 -2.42 -0.26 6.72
CA GLY A 664 -1.59 -0.24 7.92
C GLY A 664 -1.82 -1.42 8.89
N PRO A 665 -1.86 -2.70 8.45
CA PRO A 665 -1.96 -3.83 9.38
C PRO A 665 -0.74 -3.90 10.32
N PHE A 666 -0.95 -3.83 11.64
CA PHE A 666 0.13 -3.89 12.62
C PHE A 666 -0.17 -4.85 13.78
N PHE A 667 0.65 -5.89 13.93
CA PHE A 667 0.51 -6.84 15.03
C PHE A 667 1.12 -6.32 16.33
N THR A 668 0.37 -6.45 17.43
CA THR A 668 0.92 -6.31 18.77
C THR A 668 2.02 -7.35 19.04
N PRO A 669 3.03 -7.05 19.90
CA PRO A 669 4.11 -7.99 20.19
C PRO A 669 3.66 -9.36 20.70
N ASP A 670 2.55 -9.43 21.43
CA ASP A 670 1.98 -10.69 21.93
C ASP A 670 1.12 -11.45 20.90
N GLN A 671 0.93 -10.87 19.71
CA GLN A 671 0.19 -11.40 18.57
C GLN A 671 -1.31 -11.63 18.84
N LYS A 672 -1.87 -11.04 19.90
CA LYS A 672 -3.30 -11.18 20.24
C LYS A 672 -4.18 -10.14 19.56
N THR A 673 -3.58 -9.06 19.08
CA THR A 673 -4.28 -7.96 18.43
C THR A 673 -3.56 -7.53 17.17
N LEU A 674 -4.35 -7.26 16.14
CA LEU A 674 -3.96 -6.60 14.90
C LEU A 674 -4.65 -5.23 14.86
N PHE A 675 -3.89 -4.16 14.86
CA PHE A 675 -4.43 -2.85 14.52
C PHE A 675 -4.50 -2.71 13.00
N ILE A 676 -5.55 -2.07 12.50
CA ILE A 676 -5.72 -1.83 11.06
C ILE A 676 -6.59 -0.59 10.85
N ALA A 677 -6.23 0.19 9.85
CA ALA A 677 -6.97 1.36 9.42
C ALA A 677 -8.06 0.98 8.40
N VAL A 678 -9.22 1.60 8.53
CA VAL A 678 -10.27 1.64 7.51
C VAL A 678 -10.29 3.07 6.97
N GLN A 679 -9.74 3.27 5.77
CA GLN A 679 -9.29 4.58 5.32
C GLN A 679 -10.46 5.49 4.89
N HIS A 680 -11.11 5.25 3.74
CA HIS A 680 -12.04 6.21 3.12
C HIS A 680 -13.46 5.65 2.87
N PRO A 681 -14.18 5.11 3.87
CA PRO A 681 -15.52 4.55 3.66
C PRO A 681 -16.47 5.57 3.02
N GLY A 682 -17.21 5.13 2.00
CA GLY A 682 -18.15 5.98 1.26
C GLY A 682 -17.49 7.01 0.33
N GLU A 683 -16.23 6.84 -0.07
CA GLU A 683 -15.55 7.83 -0.92
C GLU A 683 -16.31 8.18 -2.22
N LYS A 684 -16.92 7.19 -2.89
CA LYS A 684 -17.53 7.39 -4.21
C LYS A 684 -18.98 7.85 -4.15
N ASN A 685 -19.77 7.27 -3.26
CA ASN A 685 -21.20 7.51 -3.14
C ASN A 685 -21.60 8.20 -1.82
N GLN A 686 -20.60 8.67 -1.06
CA GLN A 686 -20.75 9.41 0.18
C GLN A 686 -21.63 8.67 1.21
N THR A 687 -22.41 9.42 1.99
CA THR A 687 -23.31 8.86 2.99
C THR A 687 -24.35 7.94 2.38
N ARG A 688 -24.47 6.71 2.88
CA ARG A 688 -25.56 5.79 2.48
C ARG A 688 -26.89 6.34 2.97
N ARG A 689 -27.75 6.74 2.04
CA ARG A 689 -29.05 7.34 2.36
C ARG A 689 -30.13 6.29 2.50
N ASP A 690 -30.91 6.36 3.57
CA ASP A 690 -32.07 5.51 3.87
C ASP A 690 -31.76 4.00 3.76
N MET A 691 -30.51 3.62 4.09
CA MET A 691 -29.98 2.25 3.93
C MET A 691 -30.12 1.69 2.51
N ALA A 692 -30.07 2.56 1.48
CA ALA A 692 -30.27 2.17 0.09
C ALA A 692 -29.31 1.04 -0.37
N THR A 693 -29.84 0.16 -1.23
CA THR A 693 -29.10 -0.90 -1.92
C THR A 693 -29.43 -0.91 -3.40
N LYS A 694 -28.57 -1.56 -4.21
CA LYS A 694 -28.80 -1.88 -5.61
C LYS A 694 -28.63 -3.37 -5.85
N THR A 695 -29.45 -3.93 -6.73
CA THR A 695 -29.25 -5.26 -7.29
C THR A 695 -28.42 -5.13 -8.56
N LEU A 696 -27.24 -5.74 -8.61
CA LEU A 696 -26.31 -5.69 -9.74
C LEU A 696 -25.95 -7.11 -10.21
N GLU A 697 -25.60 -7.27 -11.48
CA GLU A 697 -25.22 -8.55 -12.09
C GLU A 697 -23.76 -8.54 -12.55
N PHE A 698 -23.09 -9.67 -12.35
CA PHE A 698 -21.67 -9.84 -12.64
C PHE A 698 -21.45 -11.18 -13.35
N ALA A 699 -20.89 -11.14 -14.55
CA ALA A 699 -20.39 -12.34 -15.21
C ALA A 699 -19.11 -12.81 -14.55
N LEU A 700 -19.19 -13.84 -13.70
CA LEU A 700 -18.08 -14.51 -13.04
C LEU A 700 -17.63 -15.73 -13.85
N GLN A 701 -16.50 -16.32 -13.47
CA GLN A 701 -16.08 -17.65 -13.92
C GLN A 701 -15.98 -18.61 -12.73
N THR A 702 -16.28 -19.89 -12.97
CA THR A 702 -15.90 -20.98 -12.06
C THR A 702 -14.37 -21.12 -12.02
N THR A 703 -13.82 -21.88 -11.08
CA THR A 703 -12.36 -22.14 -11.04
C THR A 703 -11.87 -22.91 -12.28
N GLN A 704 -12.78 -23.47 -13.08
CA GLN A 704 -12.47 -24.13 -14.35
C GLN A 704 -12.78 -23.25 -15.58
N GLY A 705 -13.15 -21.98 -15.39
CA GLY A 705 -13.36 -21.01 -16.47
C GLY A 705 -14.75 -21.00 -17.10
N GLU A 706 -15.74 -21.70 -16.53
CA GLU A 706 -17.13 -21.66 -17.00
C GLU A 706 -17.81 -20.36 -16.52
N GLU A 707 -18.34 -19.58 -17.45
CA GLU A 707 -19.02 -18.32 -17.11
C GLU A 707 -20.38 -18.55 -16.46
N PHE A 708 -20.72 -17.75 -15.45
CA PHE A 708 -22.05 -17.67 -14.87
C PHE A 708 -22.37 -16.27 -14.36
N ILE A 709 -23.66 -15.96 -14.20
CA ILE A 709 -24.10 -14.69 -13.62
C ILE A 709 -24.26 -14.83 -12.10
N GLN A 710 -23.57 -13.95 -11.37
CA GLN A 710 -23.82 -13.69 -9.96
C GLN A 710 -24.66 -12.43 -9.80
N THR A 711 -25.73 -12.50 -9.02
CA THR A 711 -26.50 -11.34 -8.60
C THR A 711 -26.02 -10.86 -7.23
N ARG A 712 -25.68 -9.56 -7.10
CA ARG A 712 -25.29 -8.94 -5.83
C ARG A 712 -26.32 -7.96 -5.31
N GLN A 713 -26.53 -7.96 -3.99
CA GLN A 713 -27.08 -6.80 -3.27
C GLN A 713 -25.90 -5.92 -2.83
N VAL A 714 -25.86 -4.68 -3.29
CA VAL A 714 -24.76 -3.73 -3.05
C VAL A 714 -25.29 -2.49 -2.35
N PRO A 715 -24.85 -2.19 -1.11
CA PRO A 715 -25.12 -0.91 -0.46
C PRO A 715 -24.68 0.27 -1.33
N TRP A 716 -25.44 1.37 -1.31
CA TRP A 716 -25.13 2.55 -2.12
C TRP A 716 -24.63 3.69 -1.22
N GLY A 717 -23.31 3.84 -1.11
CA GLY A 717 -22.62 4.66 -0.11
C GLY A 717 -22.27 3.87 1.16
N SER A 718 -21.76 4.55 2.18
CA SER A 718 -21.46 3.96 3.49
C SER A 718 -22.08 4.72 4.67
N ASN A 719 -22.42 4.02 5.75
CA ASN A 719 -22.69 4.60 7.08
C ASN A 719 -21.72 4.04 8.15
N TRP A 720 -20.61 3.41 7.74
CA TRP A 720 -19.62 2.87 8.66
C TRP A 720 -18.81 4.00 9.32
N PRO A 721 -18.55 3.97 10.65
CA PRO A 721 -18.67 2.82 11.55
C PRO A 721 -19.96 2.72 12.36
N SER A 722 -20.84 3.72 12.37
CA SER A 722 -22.03 3.69 13.25
C SER A 722 -23.11 2.73 12.77
N LYS A 723 -23.17 2.51 11.45
CA LYS A 723 -24.14 1.66 10.74
C LYS A 723 -25.59 2.14 10.93
N GLN A 724 -25.77 3.36 11.43
CA GLN A 724 -27.09 3.97 11.58
C GLN A 724 -27.50 4.64 10.29
N THR A 725 -28.81 4.67 10.04
CA THR A 725 -29.37 5.27 8.84
C THR A 725 -28.99 6.75 8.74
N ASN A 726 -28.41 7.15 7.60
CA ASN A 726 -28.02 8.52 7.28
C ASN A 726 -26.89 9.10 8.16
N ASP A 727 -26.24 8.29 8.99
CA ASP A 727 -25.03 8.73 9.69
C ASP A 727 -23.85 8.83 8.72
N PRO A 728 -23.01 9.86 8.83
CA PRO A 728 -21.91 10.07 7.91
C PRO A 728 -20.86 8.96 8.07
N PRO A 729 -20.29 8.46 6.96
CA PRO A 729 -19.18 7.54 7.05
C PRO A 729 -17.95 8.25 7.60
N LYS A 730 -17.10 7.51 8.31
CA LYS A 730 -15.91 8.08 8.94
C LYS A 730 -14.70 7.16 8.82
N PRO A 731 -13.57 7.64 8.25
CA PRO A 731 -12.26 7.02 8.44
C PRO A 731 -12.06 6.64 9.89
N SER A 732 -11.70 5.39 10.16
CA SER A 732 -11.47 4.96 11.55
C SER A 732 -10.39 3.90 11.68
N LEU A 733 -9.80 3.86 12.87
CA LEU A 733 -8.83 2.87 13.31
C LEU A 733 -9.49 1.81 14.18
N VAL A 734 -9.21 0.53 13.93
CA VAL A 734 -9.76 -0.58 14.71
C VAL A 734 -8.67 -1.51 15.24
N ALA A 735 -9.01 -2.28 16.27
CA ALA A 735 -8.21 -3.36 16.82
C ALA A 735 -8.94 -4.69 16.63
N ILE A 736 -8.48 -5.54 15.71
CA ILE A 736 -9.00 -6.88 15.49
C ILE A 736 -8.38 -7.84 16.50
N ARG A 737 -9.21 -8.68 17.12
CA ARG A 737 -8.78 -9.70 18.09
C ARG A 737 -9.71 -10.92 18.08
N ARG A 738 -9.24 -12.04 18.61
CA ARG A 738 -10.12 -13.18 18.90
C ARG A 738 -11.01 -12.89 20.10
N ILE A 739 -12.25 -13.37 20.05
CA ILE A 739 -13.21 -13.26 21.16
C ILE A 739 -12.69 -13.95 22.42
N ASN A 740 -11.95 -15.05 22.26
CA ASN A 740 -11.35 -15.82 23.35
C ASN A 740 -9.98 -15.27 23.83
N SER A 741 -9.52 -14.13 23.31
CA SER A 741 -8.25 -13.49 23.66
C SER A 741 -6.97 -14.32 23.40
N GLN A 742 -7.05 -15.36 22.57
CA GLN A 742 -5.87 -16.08 22.07
C GLN A 742 -5.15 -15.28 20.97
N GLN A 743 -3.95 -15.73 20.61
CA GLN A 743 -3.18 -15.17 19.49
C GLN A 743 -3.96 -15.30 18.17
N ILE A 744 -3.83 -14.32 17.28
CA ILE A 744 -4.47 -14.33 15.95
C ILE A 744 -4.00 -15.54 15.16
N VAL A 745 -2.70 -15.83 15.20
CA VAL A 745 -2.12 -17.09 14.72
C VAL A 745 -1.48 -17.78 15.92
N GLU A 746 -1.97 -18.97 16.25
CA GLU A 746 -1.32 -19.78 17.28
C GLU A 746 0.05 -20.24 16.78
N LYS A 747 1.10 -20.07 17.59
CA LYS A 747 2.38 -20.72 17.30
C LYS A 747 2.12 -22.25 17.32
N PRO A 748 2.49 -23.00 16.27
CA PRO A 748 2.44 -24.45 16.37
C PRO A 748 3.28 -24.87 17.57
N ASN A 749 2.72 -25.74 18.43
CA ASN A 749 3.48 -26.30 19.54
C ASN A 749 4.81 -26.83 18.98
N PRO A 750 5.97 -26.44 19.53
CA PRO A 750 7.22 -27.05 19.12
C PRO A 750 7.12 -28.55 19.41
N LEU A 751 7.05 -29.36 18.35
CA LEU A 751 7.08 -30.81 18.42
C LEU A 751 8.46 -31.30 18.83
#